data_AF-A0A494ZT60-F1
#
_entry.id   AF-A0A494ZT60-F1
#
_cell.length_a   1.000
_cell.length_b   1.000
_cell.length_c   1.000
_cell.angle_alpha   90.00
_cell.angle_beta   90.00
_cell.angle_gamma   90.00
#
_symmetry.space_group_name_H-M   'P 1'
#
loop_
_entity.id
_entity.type
_entity.pdbx_description
1 polymer ?
#
loop_
_entity_poly.entity_id
_entity_poly.type
_entity_poly.pdbx_seq_one_letter_code
_entity_poly.pdbx_strand_id
1 'polypeptide(L)'
;MNQEYIEKLVFKDHYLDMAFLRYQEFKKTNTYDEAYKMEILSELNHYLQHLEIKTEKIVEIIQKIRDSNPQEGSFVHWSNTSDLLDYTNAQPEEVASLLNELYKDNDSSIQDKIETFRNHAKQSNANIKLGAPLFGYLLAAYDYKTFPLYKEEVYKDIKKILGIQTKLGSVSKNYQDYYDICLTVSKYLNQQGHTVNMLDVQDFFFCLTRYDQPKVEAAVDYICSVAKELATFQENDQVFLDAIKQLDQEHLEKRKEAYRNSEKVNKIRYYILKQIVQGNDLELKDIENIKEEVKQENEKNVLRSWNNFRIFFSIYYDYIKDKVKHQLGTIHQAIRDLEAITDLHLQEGRVLNGFDWNQNFGNSESWLAVYPADKESHKEAAQLFLLVDENNVKYGLVYGTEHPKRGEENIDSLQNPKQFTYQKLKDKMTEVLPQFIKDNQTGFENSPINALSDTFSGIFDTAEEAKWAFDYIHQTLIKLGITEAGDPRVAVTFPAGKRFHIDFCNWLILGFRGSARGESQVQISLLEDKIKNTSYDRQLFTTKEGELPVALVQIPFKEFQSSKHLQDVFEDTLEFINQRFQGYTRSPYRKFNIEELEEAVFDPDKRNKIFTEPRTYIPTEEDDTNYFWLTANPSIWSVDEIKDGGAVNYTAYNEKGNKRRIFGAFENANPGDKILFYESTPRKEIVAQGEVVEGMHLVEEEGFAELAEGVSFRYVEDITPISWEVIAEVEELQDSSPIKNGAQGSLFELTKIEFETILSLEQPVATENEVDIPTIDFNQEIDIESLYFEEKNSLLRQVKTALVNGKHIILTGPPGTGKSKLAKEICQSLDAEFKMATATSDWSTYETIGGYRPKSDGTLSFNPGLFLDCFKDAHTNRPINKWLIIDEMNRADIDKAFGSLFSALTGDAITLNFQSESGQSLLLRPQVAEEKVIPNDYEYIIPNDWRLIGTMNTLDKASLYEMSYAFMRRFAFIPVGVPRKIDETLIQEFLEKWKIEDYAFAEELAFIWRQINQYRPIGPAIVEDLAKYTAVDADFTSAIILYVLPQFEGLMDNEILEFIERVSQSPVVEKERLLVFAQDFFHLKG
;
A
#
# COMPACT_ATOMS: atom_id res chain seq x y z
N MET A 1 -32.31 9.93 -1.70
CA MET A 1 -32.60 10.91 -2.77
C MET A 1 -34.11 11.06 -2.85
N ASN A 2 -34.67 12.18 -3.36
CA ASN A 2 -36.14 12.23 -3.52
C ASN A 2 -36.55 11.25 -4.64
N GLN A 3 -37.60 10.47 -4.43
CA GLN A 3 -38.08 9.45 -5.38
C GLN A 3 -38.47 10.07 -6.72
N GLU A 4 -39.12 11.24 -6.72
CA GLU A 4 -39.50 11.97 -7.93
C GLU A 4 -38.29 12.36 -8.79
N TYR A 5 -37.14 12.63 -8.17
CA TYR A 5 -35.90 12.91 -8.87
C TYR A 5 -35.31 11.65 -9.53
N ILE A 6 -35.34 10.51 -8.83
CA ILE A 6 -34.86 9.23 -9.38
C ILE A 6 -35.76 8.79 -10.54
N GLU A 7 -37.08 8.89 -10.38
CA GLU A 7 -38.05 8.58 -11.44
C GLU A 7 -37.84 9.46 -12.68
N LYS A 8 -37.63 10.77 -12.52
CA LYS A 8 -37.30 11.68 -13.63
C LYS A 8 -36.05 11.23 -14.40
N LEU A 9 -35.05 10.67 -13.72
CA LEU A 9 -33.81 10.20 -14.34
C LEU A 9 -33.95 8.82 -14.99
N VAL A 10 -34.62 7.88 -14.33
CA VAL A 10 -34.87 6.52 -14.85
C VAL A 10 -35.76 6.57 -16.08
N PHE A 11 -36.77 7.45 -16.08
CA PHE A 11 -37.71 7.60 -17.20
C PHE A 11 -37.25 8.62 -18.24
N LYS A 12 -36.02 9.13 -18.13
CA LYS A 12 -35.50 10.20 -19.02
C LYS A 12 -35.42 9.75 -20.48
N ASP A 13 -35.09 8.48 -20.71
CA ASP A 13 -34.97 7.89 -22.04
C ASP A 13 -35.06 6.35 -22.00
N HIS A 14 -35.02 5.72 -23.18
CA HIS A 14 -35.17 4.27 -23.34
C HIS A 14 -33.86 3.46 -23.17
N TYR A 15 -32.77 4.06 -22.67
CA TYR A 15 -31.48 3.38 -22.53
C TYR A 15 -31.57 2.12 -21.67
N LEU A 16 -32.24 2.20 -20.52
CA LEU A 16 -32.33 1.08 -19.59
C LEU A 16 -33.09 -0.12 -20.17
N ASP A 17 -34.10 0.12 -21.01
CA ASP A 17 -34.84 -0.96 -21.67
C ASP A 17 -33.94 -1.70 -22.66
N MET A 18 -33.21 -0.95 -23.48
CA MET A 18 -32.26 -1.51 -24.44
C MET A 18 -31.14 -2.28 -23.73
N ALA A 19 -30.55 -1.68 -22.70
CA ALA A 19 -29.51 -2.31 -21.89
C ALA A 19 -30.01 -3.59 -21.21
N PHE A 20 -31.24 -3.58 -20.69
CA PHE A 20 -31.82 -4.75 -20.04
C PHE A 20 -32.03 -5.91 -21.02
N LEU A 21 -32.50 -5.64 -22.24
CA LEU A 21 -32.62 -6.66 -23.29
C LEU A 21 -31.27 -7.29 -23.64
N ARG A 22 -30.21 -6.49 -23.80
CA ARG A 22 -28.83 -6.97 -24.04
C ARG A 22 -28.31 -7.80 -22.89
N TYR A 23 -28.58 -7.39 -21.65
CA TYR A 23 -28.27 -8.18 -20.46
C TYR A 23 -28.99 -9.55 -20.46
N GLN A 24 -30.28 -9.61 -20.80
CA GLN A 24 -31.01 -10.87 -20.87
C GLN A 24 -30.46 -11.83 -21.93
N GLU A 25 -29.94 -11.32 -23.04
CA GLU A 25 -29.22 -12.11 -24.04
C GLU A 25 -27.86 -12.56 -23.52
N PHE A 26 -27.10 -11.66 -22.89
CA PHE A 26 -25.81 -11.95 -22.28
C PHE A 26 -25.88 -13.06 -21.22
N LYS A 27 -26.91 -13.08 -20.34
CA LYS A 27 -27.09 -14.17 -19.35
C LYS A 27 -27.18 -15.57 -19.94
N LYS A 28 -27.48 -15.71 -21.24
CA LYS A 28 -27.61 -17.01 -21.93
C LYS A 28 -26.29 -17.48 -22.53
N THR A 29 -25.24 -16.68 -22.46
CA THR A 29 -23.91 -16.96 -23.01
C THR A 29 -23.05 -17.73 -22.00
N ASN A 30 -22.00 -18.39 -22.49
CA ASN A 30 -21.03 -19.09 -21.62
C ASN A 30 -20.06 -18.12 -20.91
N THR A 31 -20.06 -16.84 -21.29
CA THR A 31 -19.23 -15.79 -20.67
C THR A 31 -19.86 -15.19 -19.41
N TYR A 32 -21.13 -15.50 -19.12
CA TYR A 32 -21.78 -15.11 -17.88
C TYR A 32 -21.48 -16.14 -16.78
N ASP A 33 -20.83 -15.72 -15.69
CA ASP A 33 -20.42 -16.57 -14.57
C ASP A 33 -21.06 -16.18 -13.22
N GLU A 34 -21.97 -15.21 -13.20
CA GLU A 34 -22.56 -14.65 -11.96
C GLU A 34 -23.71 -15.49 -11.37
N ALA A 35 -23.93 -16.71 -11.86
CA ALA A 35 -25.04 -17.57 -11.45
C ALA A 35 -24.98 -18.00 -9.97
N TYR A 36 -23.77 -18.08 -9.39
CA TYR A 36 -23.52 -18.51 -8.01
C TYR A 36 -24.18 -17.60 -6.97
N LYS A 37 -24.42 -16.31 -7.29
CA LYS A 37 -25.11 -15.36 -6.39
C LYS A 37 -26.48 -15.88 -5.96
N MET A 38 -27.24 -16.42 -6.91
CA MET A 38 -28.57 -16.94 -6.66
C MET A 38 -28.52 -18.18 -5.78
N GLU A 39 -27.56 -19.08 -6.01
CA GLU A 39 -27.37 -20.29 -5.21
C GLU A 39 -27.12 -19.93 -3.75
N ILE A 40 -26.10 -19.11 -3.49
CA ILE A 40 -25.69 -18.69 -2.13
C ILE A 40 -26.82 -17.95 -1.41
N LEU A 41 -27.40 -16.93 -2.04
CA LEU A 41 -28.43 -16.11 -1.39
C LEU A 41 -29.73 -16.89 -1.18
N SER A 42 -30.08 -17.83 -2.07
CA SER A 42 -31.25 -18.69 -1.87
C SER A 42 -31.06 -19.68 -0.72
N GLU A 43 -29.85 -20.22 -0.54
CA GLU A 43 -29.53 -21.09 0.60
C GLU A 43 -29.61 -20.32 1.93
N LEU A 44 -28.99 -19.14 1.98
CA LEU A 44 -29.01 -18.28 3.16
C LEU A 44 -30.42 -17.80 3.50
N ASN A 45 -31.20 -17.41 2.49
CA ASN A 45 -32.59 -17.01 2.66
C ASN A 45 -33.44 -18.16 3.24
N HIS A 46 -33.29 -19.38 2.72
CA HIS A 46 -33.98 -20.55 3.26
C HIS A 46 -33.56 -20.86 4.71
N TYR A 47 -32.27 -20.72 5.02
CA TYR A 47 -31.74 -20.90 6.37
C TYR A 47 -32.33 -19.86 7.34
N LEU A 48 -32.36 -18.58 6.96
CA LEU A 48 -32.81 -17.48 7.82
C LEU A 48 -34.34 -17.41 8.00
N GLN A 49 -35.14 -17.72 6.97
CA GLN A 49 -36.61 -17.57 7.02
C GLN A 49 -37.32 -18.51 8.01
N HIS A 50 -36.66 -19.56 8.48
CA HIS A 50 -37.23 -20.53 9.42
C HIS A 50 -36.62 -20.45 10.83
N LEU A 51 -35.70 -19.52 11.06
CA LEU A 51 -34.99 -19.37 12.32
C LEU A 51 -35.46 -18.13 13.09
N GLU A 52 -35.87 -18.35 14.34
CA GLU A 52 -36.04 -17.26 15.29
C GLU A 52 -34.65 -16.83 15.77
N ILE A 53 -34.23 -15.61 15.43
CA ILE A 53 -32.91 -15.08 15.78
C ILE A 53 -32.87 -14.84 17.29
N LYS A 54 -32.32 -15.81 18.03
CA LYS A 54 -32.12 -15.78 19.48
C LYS A 54 -30.64 -15.68 19.83
N THR A 55 -30.33 -15.13 20.99
CA THR A 55 -28.98 -15.00 21.56
C THR A 55 -28.19 -16.31 21.50
N GLU A 56 -28.84 -17.44 21.76
CA GLU A 56 -28.17 -18.76 21.80
C GLU A 56 -27.66 -19.23 20.42
N LYS A 57 -28.20 -18.68 19.33
CA LYS A 57 -27.87 -19.10 17.95
C LYS A 57 -27.23 -18.00 17.10
N ILE A 58 -27.17 -16.76 17.60
CA ILE A 58 -26.70 -15.62 16.80
C ILE A 58 -25.27 -15.79 16.29
N VAL A 59 -24.38 -16.35 17.10
CA VAL A 59 -22.98 -16.61 16.69
C VAL A 59 -22.94 -17.63 15.56
N GLU A 60 -23.72 -18.72 15.64
CA GLU A 60 -23.82 -19.73 14.57
C GLU A 60 -24.38 -19.12 13.28
N ILE A 61 -25.39 -18.26 13.39
CA ILE A 61 -26.01 -17.59 12.24
C ILE A 61 -25.00 -16.67 11.54
N ILE A 62 -24.28 -15.82 12.30
CA ILE A 62 -23.27 -14.91 11.74
C ILE A 62 -22.09 -15.71 11.17
N GLN A 63 -21.69 -16.81 11.80
CA GLN A 63 -20.67 -17.71 11.27
C GLN A 63 -21.10 -18.31 9.92
N LYS A 64 -22.34 -18.81 9.79
CA LYS A 64 -22.82 -19.35 8.51
C LYS A 64 -22.90 -18.27 7.42
N ILE A 65 -23.33 -17.06 7.75
CA ILE A 65 -23.34 -15.92 6.81
C ILE A 65 -21.91 -15.59 6.35
N ARG A 66 -20.93 -15.61 7.27
CA ARG A 66 -19.51 -15.40 6.95
C ARG A 66 -18.94 -16.51 6.07
N ASP A 67 -19.19 -17.77 6.41
CA ASP A 67 -18.65 -18.93 5.69
C ASP A 67 -19.25 -19.06 4.28
N SER A 68 -20.49 -18.59 4.09
CA SER A 68 -21.16 -18.57 2.79
C SER A 68 -20.77 -17.37 1.92
N ASN A 69 -19.94 -16.45 2.42
CA ASN A 69 -19.52 -15.26 1.69
C ASN A 69 -18.32 -15.54 0.78
N PRO A 70 -18.48 -15.52 -0.56
CA PRO A 70 -17.38 -15.72 -1.49
C PRO A 70 -16.43 -14.51 -1.51
N GLN A 71 -15.18 -14.71 -1.91
CA GLN A 71 -14.19 -13.63 -2.03
C GLN A 71 -14.29 -12.86 -3.37
N GLU A 72 -15.25 -13.21 -4.24
CA GLU A 72 -15.35 -12.71 -5.62
C GLU A 72 -16.76 -12.15 -5.95
N GLY A 73 -16.83 -11.33 -7.02
CA GLY A 73 -18.04 -10.66 -7.52
C GLY A 73 -18.74 -9.79 -6.47
N SER A 74 -20.07 -9.63 -6.49
CA SER A 74 -20.81 -8.57 -5.75
C SER A 74 -20.82 -8.67 -4.20
N PHE A 75 -20.14 -9.64 -3.60
CA PHE A 75 -20.19 -9.90 -2.16
C PHE A 75 -19.24 -9.02 -1.33
N VAL A 76 -19.32 -9.14 -0.01
CA VAL A 76 -18.63 -8.26 0.95
C VAL A 76 -17.20 -8.74 1.23
N HIS A 77 -16.28 -7.81 1.49
CA HIS A 77 -14.92 -8.14 1.91
C HIS A 77 -14.89 -8.85 3.28
N TRP A 78 -14.05 -9.88 3.44
CA TRP A 78 -14.00 -10.75 4.63
C TRP A 78 -13.77 -10.02 5.96
N SER A 79 -13.09 -8.87 5.94
CA SER A 79 -12.86 -8.06 7.14
C SER A 79 -14.17 -7.57 7.76
N ASN A 80 -15.19 -7.25 6.96
CA ASN A 80 -16.47 -6.75 7.48
C ASN A 80 -17.29 -7.88 8.12
N THR A 81 -17.24 -9.09 7.57
CA THR A 81 -17.91 -10.27 8.17
C THR A 81 -17.17 -10.78 9.40
N SER A 82 -15.85 -10.58 9.47
CA SER A 82 -15.04 -10.90 10.65
C SER A 82 -15.30 -9.91 11.79
N ASP A 83 -15.29 -8.60 11.51
CA ASP A 83 -15.66 -7.56 12.48
C ASP A 83 -17.08 -7.77 13.04
N LEU A 84 -18.04 -8.17 12.20
CA LEU A 84 -19.39 -8.50 12.65
C LEU A 84 -19.41 -9.72 13.58
N LEU A 85 -18.63 -10.76 13.28
CA LEU A 85 -18.52 -11.94 14.12
C LEU A 85 -17.88 -11.59 15.47
N ASP A 86 -16.82 -10.78 15.48
CA ASP A 86 -16.15 -10.33 16.71
C ASP A 86 -17.11 -9.51 17.59
N TYR A 87 -17.89 -8.63 16.98
CA TYR A 87 -18.95 -7.90 17.68
C TYR A 87 -20.04 -8.83 18.22
N THR A 88 -20.42 -9.85 17.45
CA THR A 88 -21.39 -10.87 17.88
C THR A 88 -20.88 -11.70 19.05
N ASN A 89 -19.59 -12.05 19.06
CA ASN A 89 -18.96 -12.78 20.16
C ASN A 89 -18.88 -11.93 21.43
N ALA A 90 -18.66 -10.61 21.29
CA ALA A 90 -18.58 -9.68 22.41
C ALA A 90 -19.97 -9.36 23.01
N GLN A 91 -20.98 -9.14 22.16
CA GLN A 91 -22.32 -8.67 22.56
C GLN A 91 -23.44 -9.44 21.83
N PRO A 92 -23.62 -10.75 22.08
CA PRO A 92 -24.55 -11.58 21.32
C PRO A 92 -26.03 -11.18 21.50
N GLU A 93 -26.43 -10.75 22.70
CA GLU A 93 -27.82 -10.31 22.97
C GLU A 93 -28.16 -9.04 22.17
N GLU A 94 -27.23 -8.09 22.14
CA GLU A 94 -27.38 -6.83 21.42
C GLU A 94 -27.42 -7.05 19.91
N VAL A 95 -26.49 -7.84 19.37
CA VAL A 95 -26.47 -8.17 17.94
C VAL A 95 -27.72 -8.92 17.50
N ALA A 96 -28.22 -9.86 18.32
CA ALA A 96 -29.47 -10.55 18.03
C ALA A 96 -30.65 -9.57 17.96
N SER A 97 -30.72 -8.59 18.87
CA SER A 97 -31.74 -7.55 18.86
C SER A 97 -31.63 -6.65 17.61
N LEU A 98 -30.43 -6.18 17.31
CA LEU A 98 -30.17 -5.28 16.16
C LEU A 98 -30.43 -5.96 14.82
N LEU A 99 -30.10 -7.25 14.69
CA LEU A 99 -30.36 -8.02 13.46
C LEU A 99 -31.86 -8.27 13.26
N ASN A 100 -32.61 -8.57 14.33
CA ASN A 100 -34.07 -8.64 14.29
C ASN A 100 -34.69 -7.29 13.91
N GLU A 101 -34.17 -6.17 14.42
CA GLU A 101 -34.63 -4.83 14.06
C GLU A 101 -34.33 -4.49 12.60
N LEU A 102 -33.15 -4.88 12.10
CA LEU A 102 -32.76 -4.69 10.70
C LEU A 102 -33.72 -5.39 9.72
N TYR A 103 -34.19 -6.60 10.06
CA TYR A 103 -35.08 -7.41 9.23
C TYR A 103 -36.57 -7.14 9.44
N LYS A 104 -36.93 -6.37 10.47
CA LYS A 104 -38.33 -6.09 10.80
C LYS A 104 -38.95 -5.18 9.75
N ASP A 105 -40.12 -5.57 9.25
CA ASP A 105 -40.96 -4.72 8.42
C ASP A 105 -41.72 -3.72 9.33
N ASN A 106 -41.26 -2.47 9.34
CA ASN A 106 -41.80 -1.37 10.15
C ASN A 106 -41.60 -0.04 9.42
N ASP A 107 -42.20 1.04 9.94
CA ASP A 107 -42.16 2.38 9.31
C ASP A 107 -40.77 3.05 9.32
N SER A 108 -39.73 2.44 9.89
CA SER A 108 -38.37 2.98 9.93
C SER A 108 -37.65 2.75 8.60
N SER A 109 -36.91 3.77 8.11
CA SER A 109 -36.16 3.65 6.86
C SER A 109 -35.00 2.66 6.98
N ILE A 110 -34.53 2.13 5.85
CA ILE A 110 -33.35 1.24 5.83
C ILE A 110 -32.11 2.01 6.30
N GLN A 111 -32.02 3.29 5.92
CA GLN A 111 -30.98 4.19 6.40
C GLN A 111 -30.94 4.21 7.94
N ASP A 112 -32.08 4.45 8.59
CA ASP A 112 -32.15 4.55 10.06
C ASP A 112 -31.78 3.22 10.73
N LYS A 113 -32.26 2.08 10.20
CA LYS A 113 -31.94 0.75 10.72
C LYS A 113 -30.43 0.46 10.67
N ILE A 114 -29.79 0.75 9.54
CA ILE A 114 -28.34 0.57 9.36
C ILE A 114 -27.58 1.53 10.29
N GLU A 115 -28.04 2.77 10.42
CA GLU A 115 -27.39 3.78 11.25
C GLU A 115 -27.46 3.42 12.74
N THR A 116 -28.62 2.96 13.22
CA THR A 116 -28.78 2.41 14.58
C THR A 116 -27.83 1.24 14.82
N PHE A 117 -27.80 0.24 13.92
CA PHE A 117 -26.89 -0.91 14.05
C PHE A 117 -25.43 -0.46 14.17
N ARG A 118 -24.99 0.44 13.28
CA ARG A 118 -23.61 0.94 13.25
C ARG A 118 -23.26 1.76 14.48
N ASN A 119 -24.18 2.56 14.99
CA ASN A 119 -23.95 3.39 16.18
C ASN A 119 -23.76 2.54 17.43
N HIS A 120 -24.57 1.50 17.60
CA HIS A 120 -24.40 0.52 18.69
C HIS A 120 -23.07 -0.24 18.58
N ALA A 121 -22.74 -0.74 17.38
CA ALA A 121 -21.46 -1.40 17.15
C ALA A 121 -20.25 -0.51 17.49
N LYS A 122 -20.30 0.76 17.14
CA LYS A 122 -19.25 1.75 17.45
C LYS A 122 -19.13 2.08 18.94
N GLN A 123 -20.20 1.93 19.73
CA GLN A 123 -20.13 2.10 21.18
C GLN A 123 -19.36 0.95 21.85
N SER A 124 -19.46 -0.27 21.29
CA SER A 124 -18.70 -1.42 21.77
C SER A 124 -17.26 -1.43 21.26
N ASN A 125 -17.01 -1.00 20.03
CA ASN A 125 -15.67 -0.88 19.45
C ASN A 125 -15.62 0.29 18.46
N ALA A 126 -14.91 1.36 18.83
CA ALA A 126 -14.81 2.58 18.02
C ALA A 126 -14.18 2.36 16.63
N ASN A 127 -13.37 1.30 16.49
CA ASN A 127 -12.64 0.97 15.26
C ASN A 127 -13.35 -0.06 14.38
N ILE A 128 -14.56 -0.51 14.73
CA ILE A 128 -15.29 -1.54 13.96
C ILE A 128 -15.68 -1.04 12.55
N LYS A 129 -15.36 -1.82 11.52
CA LYS A 129 -15.61 -1.48 10.11
C LYS A 129 -16.83 -2.24 9.58
N LEU A 130 -18.01 -1.67 9.80
CA LEU A 130 -19.28 -2.13 9.20
C LEU A 130 -19.67 -1.22 8.02
N GLY A 131 -19.33 -1.62 6.79
CA GLY A 131 -19.58 -0.89 5.55
C GLY A 131 -20.92 -1.20 4.86
N ALA A 132 -21.30 -0.40 3.85
CA ALA A 132 -22.53 -0.59 3.09
C ALA A 132 -22.64 -1.96 2.39
N PRO A 133 -21.54 -2.55 1.84
CA PRO A 133 -21.58 -3.89 1.27
C PRO A 133 -22.03 -4.97 2.28
N LEU A 134 -21.64 -4.85 3.55
CA LEU A 134 -22.05 -5.78 4.60
C LEU A 134 -23.57 -5.74 4.80
N PHE A 135 -24.15 -4.55 4.94
CA PHE A 135 -25.59 -4.42 5.16
C PHE A 135 -26.39 -4.86 3.92
N GLY A 136 -25.88 -4.60 2.72
CA GLY A 136 -26.47 -5.15 1.49
C GLY A 136 -26.45 -6.67 1.47
N TYR A 137 -25.34 -7.28 1.89
CA TYR A 137 -25.25 -8.73 1.99
C TYR A 137 -26.17 -9.31 3.08
N LEU A 138 -26.22 -8.73 4.28
CA LEU A 138 -27.11 -9.17 5.36
C LEU A 138 -28.59 -9.11 4.95
N LEU A 139 -29.00 -7.99 4.35
CA LEU A 139 -30.37 -7.81 3.89
C LEU A 139 -30.72 -8.72 2.72
N ALA A 140 -29.81 -8.90 1.75
CA ALA A 140 -30.01 -9.83 0.64
C ALA A 140 -29.99 -11.31 1.08
N ALA A 141 -29.15 -11.67 2.06
CA ALA A 141 -29.18 -13.00 2.66
C ALA A 141 -30.54 -13.27 3.32
N TYR A 142 -31.15 -12.26 3.95
CA TYR A 142 -32.49 -12.38 4.52
C TYR A 142 -33.61 -12.39 3.48
N ASP A 143 -33.57 -11.53 2.45
CA ASP A 143 -34.51 -11.53 1.33
C ASP A 143 -33.94 -10.86 0.07
N TYR A 144 -33.24 -11.66 -0.76
CA TYR A 144 -32.62 -11.21 -2.00
C TYR A 144 -33.63 -10.76 -3.07
N LYS A 145 -34.93 -11.09 -2.92
CA LYS A 145 -35.96 -10.62 -3.86
C LYS A 145 -36.33 -9.18 -3.60
N THR A 146 -36.10 -8.71 -2.37
CA THR A 146 -36.44 -7.36 -1.90
C THR A 146 -35.21 -6.47 -1.80
N PHE A 147 -34.06 -6.99 -1.36
CA PHE A 147 -32.86 -6.19 -1.09
C PHE A 147 -31.69 -6.53 -2.02
N PRO A 148 -31.02 -5.53 -2.62
CA PRO A 148 -29.91 -5.77 -3.54
C PRO A 148 -28.57 -5.91 -2.80
N LEU A 149 -27.65 -6.70 -3.35
CA LEU A 149 -26.24 -6.61 -3.00
C LEU A 149 -25.68 -5.23 -3.37
N TYR A 150 -24.75 -4.71 -2.56
CA TYR A 150 -24.17 -3.39 -2.74
C TYR A 150 -22.67 -3.45 -3.00
N LYS A 151 -22.23 -2.77 -4.06
CA LYS A 151 -20.83 -2.43 -4.31
C LYS A 151 -20.71 -0.96 -4.67
N GLU A 152 -19.75 -0.27 -4.06
CA GLU A 152 -19.57 1.16 -4.26
C GLU A 152 -19.23 1.51 -5.70
N GLU A 153 -18.33 0.75 -6.36
CA GLU A 153 -17.94 1.01 -7.74
C GLU A 153 -19.10 0.85 -8.74
N VAL A 154 -19.94 -0.18 -8.54
CA VAL A 154 -21.17 -0.38 -9.33
C VAL A 154 -22.12 0.79 -9.13
N TYR A 155 -22.28 1.26 -7.89
CA TYR A 155 -23.10 2.44 -7.60
C TYR A 155 -22.57 3.71 -8.27
N LYS A 156 -21.25 3.95 -8.25
CA LYS A 156 -20.62 5.09 -8.93
C LYS A 156 -20.88 5.06 -10.44
N ASP A 157 -20.76 3.90 -11.07
CA ASP A 157 -20.97 3.77 -12.51
C ASP A 157 -22.45 3.94 -12.90
N ILE A 158 -23.39 3.40 -12.13
CA ILE A 158 -24.83 3.63 -12.36
C ILE A 158 -25.16 5.12 -12.24
N LYS A 159 -24.57 5.84 -11.27
CA LYS A 159 -24.77 7.29 -11.15
C LYS A 159 -24.32 8.01 -12.41
N LYS A 160 -23.19 7.63 -13.01
CA LYS A 160 -22.74 8.18 -14.31
C LYS A 160 -23.73 7.87 -15.44
N ILE A 161 -24.19 6.62 -15.54
CA ILE A 161 -25.16 6.17 -16.55
C ILE A 161 -26.49 6.95 -16.46
N LEU A 162 -26.96 7.20 -15.23
CA LEU A 162 -28.19 7.94 -14.96
C LEU A 162 -28.00 9.47 -14.94
N GLY A 163 -26.76 9.97 -15.06
CA GLY A 163 -26.46 11.40 -15.00
C GLY A 163 -26.62 12.03 -13.61
N ILE A 164 -26.50 11.24 -12.55
CA ILE A 164 -26.56 11.69 -11.14
C ILE A 164 -25.20 12.28 -10.74
N GLN A 165 -25.17 13.58 -10.45
CA GLN A 165 -23.94 14.31 -10.09
C GLN A 165 -23.73 14.47 -8.56
N THR A 166 -24.52 13.80 -7.72
CA THR A 166 -24.38 13.91 -6.26
C THR A 166 -23.11 13.21 -5.75
N LYS A 167 -22.47 13.73 -4.71
CA LYS A 167 -21.36 13.01 -4.01
C LYS A 167 -21.88 11.78 -3.25
N LEU A 168 -20.99 10.89 -2.85
CA LEU A 168 -21.31 9.80 -1.93
C LEU A 168 -21.65 10.37 -0.54
N GLY A 169 -22.68 9.83 0.10
CA GLY A 169 -23.09 10.15 1.47
C GLY A 169 -22.50 9.19 2.51
N SER A 170 -23.15 9.13 3.68
CA SER A 170 -22.82 8.13 4.72
C SER A 170 -23.09 6.70 4.22
N VAL A 171 -22.50 5.70 4.89
CA VAL A 171 -22.74 4.27 4.58
C VAL A 171 -24.22 3.91 4.52
N SER A 172 -25.01 4.35 5.51
CA SER A 172 -26.46 4.11 5.57
C SER A 172 -27.18 4.79 4.40
N LYS A 173 -26.81 6.04 4.09
CA LYS A 173 -27.39 6.81 2.99
C LYS A 173 -27.04 6.25 1.62
N ASN A 174 -25.80 5.80 1.41
CA ASN A 174 -25.36 5.22 0.14
C ASN A 174 -26.12 3.94 -0.19
N TYR A 175 -26.35 3.08 0.81
CA TYR A 175 -27.14 1.87 0.62
C TYR A 175 -28.62 2.20 0.33
N GLN A 176 -29.22 3.14 1.08
CA GLN A 176 -30.60 3.59 0.84
C GLN A 176 -30.76 4.19 -0.57
N ASP A 177 -29.87 5.09 -0.97
CA ASP A 177 -29.92 5.73 -2.28
C ASP A 177 -29.78 4.70 -3.42
N TYR A 178 -28.90 3.70 -3.25
CA TYR A 178 -28.76 2.62 -4.22
C TYR A 178 -30.00 1.70 -4.25
N TYR A 179 -30.55 1.37 -3.09
CA TYR A 179 -31.80 0.62 -2.97
C TYR A 179 -32.96 1.33 -3.69
N ASP A 180 -33.12 2.64 -3.48
CA ASP A 180 -34.18 3.44 -4.11
C ASP A 180 -34.06 3.47 -5.64
N ILE A 181 -32.83 3.51 -6.16
CA ILE A 181 -32.55 3.40 -7.60
C ILE A 181 -32.95 2.02 -8.12
N CYS A 182 -32.47 0.95 -7.46
CA CYS A 182 -32.79 -0.42 -7.87
C CYS A 182 -34.30 -0.70 -7.80
N LEU A 183 -34.98 -0.18 -6.78
CA LEU A 183 -36.43 -0.29 -6.62
C LEU A 183 -37.18 0.44 -7.74
N THR A 184 -36.76 1.66 -8.06
CA THR A 184 -37.36 2.44 -9.16
C THR A 184 -37.17 1.74 -10.49
N VAL A 185 -35.97 1.22 -10.78
CA VAL A 185 -35.68 0.47 -12.01
C VAL A 185 -36.43 -0.87 -12.05
N SER A 186 -36.54 -1.58 -10.92
CA SER A 186 -37.36 -2.80 -10.83
C SER A 186 -38.83 -2.52 -11.18
N LYS A 187 -39.42 -1.45 -10.61
CA LYS A 187 -40.79 -1.03 -10.92
C LYS A 187 -40.93 -0.66 -12.40
N TYR A 188 -39.98 0.08 -12.94
CA TYR A 188 -39.96 0.48 -14.35
C TYR A 188 -39.98 -0.74 -15.27
N LEU A 189 -39.01 -1.66 -15.11
CA LEU A 189 -38.89 -2.85 -15.96
C LEU A 189 -40.13 -3.76 -15.85
N ASN A 190 -40.70 -3.89 -14.66
CA ASN A 190 -41.96 -4.62 -14.48
C ASN A 190 -43.15 -3.93 -15.19
N GLN A 191 -43.21 -2.60 -15.21
CA GLN A 191 -44.23 -1.85 -15.99
C GLN A 191 -44.05 -2.03 -17.51
N GLN A 192 -42.80 -2.20 -17.98
CA GLN A 192 -42.50 -2.52 -19.37
C GLN A 192 -42.79 -3.99 -19.74
N GLY A 193 -43.27 -4.80 -18.79
CA GLY A 193 -43.69 -6.18 -19.02
C GLY A 193 -42.61 -7.24 -18.76
N HIS A 194 -41.45 -6.86 -18.21
CA HIS A 194 -40.48 -7.82 -17.69
C HIS A 194 -40.93 -8.38 -16.34
N THR A 195 -40.42 -9.53 -15.93
CA THR A 195 -40.64 -10.08 -14.57
C THR A 195 -39.29 -10.12 -13.87
N VAL A 196 -39.03 -9.13 -13.02
CA VAL A 196 -37.74 -8.96 -12.35
C VAL A 196 -37.91 -8.75 -10.85
N ASN A 197 -37.02 -9.36 -10.06
CA ASN A 197 -36.85 -9.08 -8.64
C ASN A 197 -35.61 -8.19 -8.39
N MET A 198 -35.32 -7.89 -7.12
CA MET A 198 -34.20 -7.01 -6.78
C MET A 198 -32.81 -7.57 -7.12
N LEU A 199 -32.61 -8.88 -6.97
CA LEU A 199 -31.36 -9.54 -7.38
C LEU A 199 -31.16 -9.47 -8.90
N ASP A 200 -32.23 -9.60 -9.70
CA ASP A 200 -32.15 -9.47 -11.16
C ASP A 200 -31.68 -8.07 -11.59
N VAL A 201 -32.16 -7.02 -10.90
CA VAL A 201 -31.77 -5.63 -11.16
C VAL A 201 -30.34 -5.36 -10.71
N GLN A 202 -29.93 -5.88 -9.55
CA GLN A 202 -28.56 -5.78 -9.08
C GLN A 202 -27.59 -6.48 -10.05
N ASP A 203 -27.93 -7.68 -10.50
CA ASP A 203 -27.12 -8.45 -11.44
C ASP A 203 -27.07 -7.79 -12.82
N PHE A 204 -28.18 -7.22 -13.28
CA PHE A 204 -28.23 -6.36 -14.48
C PHE A 204 -27.22 -5.22 -14.40
N PHE A 205 -27.23 -4.45 -13.30
CA PHE A 205 -26.29 -3.34 -13.14
C PHE A 205 -24.83 -3.79 -13.01
N PHE A 206 -24.59 -4.90 -12.32
CA PHE A 206 -23.25 -5.47 -12.25
C PHE A 206 -22.75 -5.85 -13.65
N CYS A 207 -23.56 -6.57 -14.42
CA CYS A 207 -23.22 -6.98 -15.78
C CYS A 207 -22.95 -5.76 -16.69
N LEU A 208 -23.82 -4.74 -16.62
CA LEU A 208 -23.71 -3.54 -17.45
C LEU A 208 -22.45 -2.70 -17.14
N THR A 209 -21.86 -2.86 -15.95
CA THR A 209 -20.68 -2.09 -15.53
C THR A 209 -19.37 -2.87 -15.62
N ARG A 210 -19.42 -4.21 -15.55
CA ARG A 210 -18.23 -5.06 -15.48
C ARG A 210 -17.96 -5.88 -16.75
N TYR A 211 -18.93 -6.01 -17.66
CA TYR A 211 -18.78 -6.79 -18.89
C TYR A 211 -18.95 -5.91 -20.13
N ASP A 212 -17.96 -5.92 -21.02
CA ASP A 212 -17.98 -5.09 -22.22
C ASP A 212 -19.08 -5.48 -23.20
N GLN A 213 -19.44 -6.77 -23.29
CA GLN A 213 -20.49 -7.22 -24.22
C GLN A 213 -21.84 -6.51 -24.01
N PRO A 214 -22.54 -6.65 -22.87
CA PRO A 214 -23.82 -5.97 -22.67
C PRO A 214 -23.66 -4.44 -22.63
N LYS A 215 -22.52 -3.93 -22.18
CA LYS A 215 -22.19 -2.50 -22.07
C LYS A 215 -22.06 -1.82 -23.44
N VAL A 216 -21.24 -2.36 -24.34
CA VAL A 216 -20.99 -1.82 -25.68
C VAL A 216 -22.20 -2.01 -26.57
N GLU A 217 -22.86 -3.16 -26.51
CA GLU A 217 -24.07 -3.42 -27.31
C GLU A 217 -25.21 -2.45 -26.93
N ALA A 218 -25.41 -2.18 -25.64
CA ALA A 218 -26.38 -1.19 -25.18
C ALA A 218 -26.03 0.24 -25.60
N ALA A 219 -24.74 0.60 -25.55
CA ALA A 219 -24.25 1.91 -25.99
C ALA A 219 -24.54 2.14 -27.49
N VAL A 220 -24.28 1.14 -28.33
CA VAL A 220 -24.58 1.19 -29.77
C VAL A 220 -26.08 1.28 -30.01
N ASP A 221 -26.90 0.47 -29.34
CA ASP A 221 -28.36 0.50 -29.49
C ASP A 221 -28.95 1.89 -29.15
N TYR A 222 -28.42 2.55 -28.11
CA TYR A 222 -28.85 3.90 -27.73
C TYR A 222 -28.43 4.96 -28.76
N ILE A 223 -27.20 4.92 -29.26
CA ILE A 223 -26.79 5.87 -30.30
C ILE A 223 -27.64 5.66 -31.57
N CYS A 224 -27.98 4.41 -31.90
CA CYS A 224 -28.89 4.09 -33.01
C CYS A 224 -30.31 4.63 -32.78
N SER A 225 -30.82 4.61 -31.55
CA SER A 225 -32.14 5.16 -31.26
C SER A 225 -32.17 6.68 -31.44
N VAL A 226 -31.13 7.37 -30.97
CA VAL A 226 -30.98 8.83 -31.16
C VAL A 226 -30.83 9.17 -32.64
N ALA A 227 -30.07 8.40 -33.42
CA ALA A 227 -29.93 8.59 -34.86
C ALA A 227 -31.30 8.54 -35.57
N LYS A 228 -32.15 7.56 -35.22
CA LYS A 228 -33.51 7.42 -35.77
C LYS A 228 -34.43 8.58 -35.40
N GLU A 229 -34.36 9.06 -34.16
CA GLU A 229 -35.12 10.23 -33.73
C GLU A 229 -34.71 11.48 -34.52
N LEU A 230 -33.40 11.72 -34.65
CA LEU A 230 -32.88 12.86 -35.40
C LEU A 230 -33.22 12.79 -36.90
N ALA A 231 -33.19 11.59 -37.51
CA ALA A 231 -33.65 11.39 -38.89
C ALA A 231 -35.14 11.73 -39.05
N THR A 232 -35.99 11.29 -38.11
CA THR A 232 -37.42 11.63 -38.09
C THR A 232 -37.63 13.15 -37.97
N PHE A 233 -36.84 13.82 -37.13
CA PHE A 233 -36.90 15.27 -36.95
C PHE A 233 -36.44 16.06 -38.18
N GLN A 234 -35.55 15.52 -39.00
CA GLN A 234 -35.15 16.16 -40.28
C GLN A 234 -36.29 16.16 -41.30
N GLU A 235 -37.17 15.15 -41.26
CA GLU A 235 -38.30 15.03 -42.18
C GLU A 235 -39.53 15.83 -41.70
N ASN A 236 -39.67 16.05 -40.40
CA ASN A 236 -40.87 16.64 -39.81
C ASN A 236 -40.59 17.65 -38.68
N ASP A 237 -40.61 18.93 -39.04
CA ASP A 237 -40.42 20.06 -38.11
C ASP A 237 -41.44 20.08 -36.96
N GLN A 238 -42.68 19.62 -37.19
CA GLN A 238 -43.73 19.62 -36.16
C GLN A 238 -43.42 18.59 -35.07
N VAL A 239 -43.04 17.37 -35.48
CA VAL A 239 -42.62 16.32 -34.56
C VAL A 239 -41.41 16.76 -33.74
N PHE A 240 -40.48 17.50 -34.35
CA PHE A 240 -39.32 18.02 -33.63
C PHE A 240 -39.71 19.12 -32.62
N LEU A 241 -40.60 20.03 -33.02
CA LEU A 241 -41.11 21.07 -32.13
C LEU A 241 -41.85 20.45 -30.93
N ASP A 242 -42.66 19.42 -31.17
CA ASP A 242 -43.37 18.69 -30.11
C ASP A 242 -42.41 17.98 -29.15
N ALA A 243 -41.32 17.39 -29.68
CA ALA A 243 -40.26 16.81 -28.85
C ALA A 243 -39.57 17.87 -27.97
N ILE A 244 -39.30 19.07 -28.49
CA ILE A 244 -38.73 20.17 -27.69
C ILE A 244 -39.69 20.63 -26.59
N LYS A 245 -41.00 20.69 -26.87
CA LYS A 245 -42.02 21.05 -25.88
C LYS A 245 -42.11 20.03 -24.72
N GLN A 246 -41.67 18.79 -24.95
CA GLN A 246 -41.68 17.71 -23.95
C GLN A 246 -40.39 17.64 -23.11
N LEU A 247 -39.36 18.44 -23.44
CA LEU A 247 -38.14 18.50 -22.63
C LEU A 247 -38.43 19.07 -21.23
N ASP A 248 -37.55 18.78 -20.27
CA ASP A 248 -37.74 19.22 -18.91
C ASP A 248 -37.69 20.76 -18.80
N GLN A 249 -38.61 21.30 -18.01
CA GLN A 249 -38.80 22.76 -17.88
C GLN A 249 -37.54 23.47 -17.37
N GLU A 250 -36.78 22.82 -16.49
CA GLU A 250 -35.52 23.34 -15.94
C GLU A 250 -34.45 23.51 -17.02
N HIS A 251 -34.26 22.50 -17.89
CA HIS A 251 -33.37 22.60 -19.04
C HIS A 251 -33.82 23.70 -20.01
N LEU A 252 -35.11 23.76 -20.34
CA LEU A 252 -35.65 24.78 -21.23
C LEU A 252 -35.41 26.21 -20.69
N GLU A 253 -35.56 26.42 -19.37
CA GLU A 253 -35.23 27.69 -18.72
C GLU A 253 -33.74 28.01 -18.75
N LYS A 254 -32.88 27.03 -18.45
CA LYS A 254 -31.42 27.19 -18.50
C LYS A 254 -30.96 27.60 -19.91
N ARG A 255 -31.48 26.94 -20.96
CA ARG A 255 -31.16 27.26 -22.35
C ARG A 255 -31.70 28.62 -22.77
N LYS A 256 -32.92 28.98 -22.33
CA LYS A 256 -33.49 30.30 -22.59
C LYS A 256 -32.55 31.40 -22.07
N GLU A 257 -32.10 31.27 -20.82
CA GLU A 257 -31.24 32.27 -20.21
C GLU A 257 -29.85 32.34 -20.87
N ALA A 258 -29.29 31.19 -21.29
CA ALA A 258 -28.03 31.15 -22.04
C ALA A 258 -28.06 31.92 -23.36
N TYR A 259 -29.24 32.03 -24.00
CA TYR A 259 -29.42 32.81 -25.23
C TYR A 259 -29.86 34.26 -25.00
N ARG A 260 -30.01 34.68 -23.74
CA ARG A 260 -30.43 36.04 -23.42
C ARG A 260 -29.42 37.06 -23.94
N ASN A 261 -29.92 38.16 -24.49
CA ASN A 261 -29.12 39.23 -25.12
C ASN A 261 -28.24 38.79 -26.30
N SER A 262 -28.46 37.60 -26.86
CA SER A 262 -27.74 37.16 -28.06
C SER A 262 -28.31 37.78 -29.34
N GLU A 263 -27.47 37.89 -30.37
CA GLU A 263 -27.89 38.37 -31.70
C GLU A 263 -28.23 37.20 -32.65
N LYS A 264 -28.85 37.53 -33.79
CA LYS A 264 -29.08 36.60 -34.93
C LYS A 264 -29.85 35.33 -34.51
N VAL A 265 -29.32 34.15 -34.79
CA VAL A 265 -30.05 32.88 -34.60
C VAL A 265 -30.21 32.49 -33.14
N ASN A 266 -29.26 32.87 -32.28
CA ASN A 266 -29.44 32.68 -30.84
C ASN A 266 -30.60 33.55 -30.30
N LYS A 267 -30.86 34.72 -30.90
CA LYS A 267 -32.05 35.53 -30.58
C LYS A 267 -33.35 34.80 -30.96
N ILE A 268 -33.38 34.11 -32.09
CA ILE A 268 -34.52 33.28 -32.51
C ILE A 268 -34.75 32.15 -31.48
N ARG A 269 -33.70 31.44 -31.08
CA ARG A 269 -33.77 30.39 -30.04
C ARG A 269 -34.30 30.93 -28.71
N TYR A 270 -33.86 32.11 -28.30
CA TYR A 270 -34.36 32.79 -27.09
C TYR A 270 -35.87 33.01 -27.14
N TYR A 271 -36.40 33.55 -28.25
CA TYR A 271 -37.84 33.81 -28.35
C TYR A 271 -38.69 32.54 -28.40
N ILE A 272 -38.21 31.49 -29.09
CA ILE A 272 -38.85 30.17 -29.11
C ILE A 272 -38.95 29.62 -27.69
N LEU A 273 -37.82 29.55 -26.98
CA LEU A 273 -37.78 29.05 -25.60
C LEU A 273 -38.58 29.92 -24.64
N LYS A 274 -38.60 31.24 -24.84
CA LYS A 274 -39.43 32.16 -24.06
C LYS A 274 -40.91 31.84 -24.21
N GLN A 275 -41.40 31.56 -25.42
CA GLN A 275 -42.80 31.21 -25.62
C GLN A 275 -43.15 29.83 -25.04
N ILE A 276 -42.28 28.83 -25.22
CA ILE A 276 -42.48 27.48 -24.67
C ILE A 276 -42.53 27.53 -23.13
N VAL A 277 -41.57 28.20 -22.49
CA VAL A 277 -41.52 28.33 -21.02
C VAL A 277 -42.72 29.12 -20.47
N GLN A 278 -43.29 30.04 -21.24
CA GLN A 278 -44.48 30.80 -20.85
C GLN A 278 -45.79 30.00 -21.02
N GLY A 279 -45.74 28.77 -21.53
CA GLY A 279 -46.91 27.92 -21.77
C GLY A 279 -47.77 28.39 -22.95
N ASN A 280 -47.20 29.17 -23.87
CA ASN A 280 -47.91 29.59 -25.08
C ASN A 280 -47.96 28.42 -26.08
N ASP A 281 -49.08 28.26 -26.78
CA ASP A 281 -49.21 27.26 -27.83
C ASP A 281 -48.48 27.73 -29.09
N LEU A 282 -47.23 27.29 -29.23
CA LEU A 282 -46.34 27.69 -30.30
C LEU A 282 -46.52 26.78 -31.52
N GLU A 283 -46.96 27.32 -32.65
CA GLU A 283 -47.06 26.59 -33.93
C GLU A 283 -45.87 26.91 -34.85
N LEU A 284 -45.64 26.09 -35.88
CA LEU A 284 -44.58 26.35 -36.87
C LEU A 284 -44.70 27.73 -37.54
N LYS A 285 -45.92 28.26 -37.69
CA LYS A 285 -46.15 29.60 -38.22
C LYS A 285 -45.54 30.69 -37.33
N ASP A 286 -45.58 30.51 -36.02
CA ASP A 286 -45.02 31.47 -35.07
C ASP A 286 -43.49 31.47 -35.11
N ILE A 287 -42.88 30.31 -35.38
CA ILE A 287 -41.44 30.19 -35.61
C ILE A 287 -41.01 31.01 -36.83
N GLU A 288 -41.77 30.94 -37.92
CA GLU A 288 -41.50 31.75 -39.12
C GLU A 288 -41.69 33.26 -38.85
N ASN A 289 -42.72 33.65 -38.10
CA ASN A 289 -42.91 35.04 -37.68
C ASN A 289 -41.71 35.55 -36.85
N ILE A 290 -41.22 34.76 -35.87
CA ILE A 290 -40.04 35.11 -35.06
C ILE A 290 -38.79 35.25 -35.94
N LYS A 291 -38.61 34.37 -36.93
CA LYS A 291 -37.49 34.44 -37.89
C LYS A 291 -37.55 35.73 -38.72
N GLU A 292 -38.75 36.14 -39.14
CA GLU A 292 -38.96 37.36 -39.91
C GLU A 292 -38.72 38.63 -39.08
N GLU A 293 -39.18 38.68 -37.83
CA GLU A 293 -38.94 39.80 -36.90
C GLU A 293 -37.42 40.01 -36.69
N VAL A 294 -36.69 38.94 -36.37
CA VAL A 294 -35.23 39.02 -36.18
C VAL A 294 -34.49 39.37 -37.47
N LYS A 295 -35.03 38.99 -38.64
CA LYS A 295 -34.46 39.34 -39.95
C LYS A 295 -34.52 40.85 -40.22
N GLN A 296 -35.62 41.50 -39.86
CA GLN A 296 -35.83 42.93 -40.11
C GLN A 296 -34.88 43.81 -39.31
N GLU A 297 -34.42 43.33 -38.15
CA GLU A 297 -33.50 44.05 -37.26
C GLU A 297 -32.01 43.94 -37.67
N ASN A 298 -31.66 43.14 -38.68
CA ASN A 298 -30.26 42.88 -39.07
C ASN A 298 -29.95 43.34 -40.50
N GLU A 299 -28.95 44.21 -40.69
CA GLU A 299 -28.58 44.83 -41.99
C GLU A 299 -28.05 43.84 -43.06
N LYS A 300 -27.60 42.64 -42.66
CA LYS A 300 -27.11 41.59 -43.57
C LYS A 300 -28.07 40.40 -43.58
N ASN A 301 -28.19 39.73 -44.73
CA ASN A 301 -29.08 38.58 -44.94
C ASN A 301 -28.49 37.30 -44.28
N VAL A 302 -28.42 37.29 -42.94
CA VAL A 302 -27.74 36.26 -42.12
C VAL A 302 -28.52 34.93 -42.07
N LEU A 303 -29.79 34.91 -42.45
CA LEU A 303 -30.70 33.77 -42.30
C LEU A 303 -30.81 32.83 -43.51
N ARG A 304 -30.03 33.03 -44.59
CA ARG A 304 -30.15 32.22 -45.81
C ARG A 304 -29.81 30.73 -45.65
N SER A 305 -29.16 30.33 -44.56
CA SER A 305 -28.66 28.97 -44.31
C SER A 305 -29.30 28.25 -43.10
N TRP A 306 -30.32 28.84 -42.46
CA TRP A 306 -30.90 28.33 -41.21
C TRP A 306 -32.36 27.88 -41.39
N ASN A 307 -32.59 26.57 -41.48
CA ASN A 307 -33.91 25.94 -41.44
C ASN A 307 -34.34 25.65 -39.98
N ASN A 308 -35.58 25.19 -39.79
CA ASN A 308 -36.13 24.95 -38.45
C ASN A 308 -35.39 23.83 -37.72
N PHE A 309 -35.11 22.72 -38.40
CA PHE A 309 -34.24 21.66 -37.88
C PHE A 309 -32.93 22.20 -37.25
N ARG A 310 -32.18 23.06 -37.94
CA ARG A 310 -30.92 23.64 -37.45
C ARG A 310 -31.07 24.54 -36.22
N ILE A 311 -32.22 25.21 -36.11
CA ILE A 311 -32.54 26.08 -34.97
C ILE A 311 -32.86 25.21 -33.76
N PHE A 312 -33.72 24.20 -33.95
CA PHE A 312 -34.21 23.25 -32.96
C PHE A 312 -33.12 22.28 -32.47
N PHE A 313 -32.25 21.82 -33.36
CA PHE A 313 -31.18 20.87 -33.07
C PHE A 313 -30.30 21.31 -31.91
N SER A 314 -29.85 22.56 -31.86
CA SER A 314 -29.00 23.03 -30.75
C SER A 314 -29.74 23.20 -29.42
N ILE A 315 -31.07 23.20 -29.43
CA ILE A 315 -31.88 23.17 -28.19
C ILE A 315 -31.96 21.71 -27.72
N TYR A 316 -32.42 20.82 -28.58
CA TYR A 316 -32.65 19.42 -28.24
C TYR A 316 -31.35 18.64 -28.00
N TYR A 317 -30.35 18.77 -28.88
CA TYR A 317 -29.12 17.99 -28.76
C TYR A 317 -28.35 18.30 -27.47
N ASP A 318 -28.37 19.54 -27.00
CA ASP A 318 -27.73 19.93 -25.73
C ASP A 318 -28.27 19.15 -24.53
N TYR A 319 -29.53 18.71 -24.58
CA TYR A 319 -30.16 17.90 -23.54
C TYR A 319 -29.61 16.47 -23.44
N ILE A 320 -29.22 15.89 -24.58
CA ILE A 320 -28.76 14.49 -24.70
C ILE A 320 -27.26 14.37 -24.98
N LYS A 321 -26.57 15.48 -25.27
CA LYS A 321 -25.18 15.53 -25.71
C LYS A 321 -24.22 14.80 -24.77
N ASP A 322 -24.34 15.05 -23.48
CA ASP A 322 -23.45 14.42 -22.48
C ASP A 322 -23.63 12.89 -22.45
N LYS A 323 -24.87 12.41 -22.60
CA LYS A 323 -25.16 10.97 -22.63
C LYS A 323 -24.65 10.34 -23.92
N VAL A 324 -24.86 10.98 -25.08
CA VAL A 324 -24.30 10.50 -26.36
C VAL A 324 -22.77 10.44 -26.31
N LYS A 325 -22.12 11.48 -25.77
CA LYS A 325 -20.65 11.49 -25.61
C LYS A 325 -20.18 10.39 -24.66
N HIS A 326 -20.90 10.14 -23.57
CA HIS A 326 -20.58 9.06 -22.64
C HIS A 326 -20.70 7.68 -23.32
N GLN A 327 -21.76 7.42 -24.09
CA GLN A 327 -21.92 6.15 -24.81
C GLN A 327 -20.88 5.95 -25.91
N LEU A 328 -20.51 7.00 -26.65
CA LEU A 328 -19.40 6.95 -27.60
C LEU A 328 -18.07 6.67 -26.89
N GLY A 329 -17.84 7.30 -25.73
CA GLY A 329 -16.67 7.05 -24.89
C GLY A 329 -16.59 5.60 -24.43
N THR A 330 -17.72 5.01 -24.02
CA THR A 330 -17.83 3.58 -23.67
C THR A 330 -17.39 2.67 -24.81
N ILE A 331 -17.86 2.91 -26.03
CA ILE A 331 -17.49 2.09 -27.20
C ILE A 331 -16.03 2.31 -27.58
N HIS A 332 -15.58 3.57 -27.57
CA HIS A 332 -14.20 3.95 -27.86
C HIS A 332 -13.21 3.28 -26.89
N GLN A 333 -13.53 3.29 -25.60
CA GLN A 333 -12.72 2.65 -24.57
C GLN A 333 -12.67 1.13 -24.80
N ALA A 334 -13.82 0.50 -25.06
CA ALA A 334 -13.87 -0.94 -25.31
C ALA A 334 -13.15 -1.39 -26.60
N ILE A 335 -12.92 -0.50 -27.58
CA ILE A 335 -12.08 -0.78 -28.76
C ILE A 335 -10.59 -0.68 -28.39
N ARG A 336 -10.20 0.28 -27.55
CA ARG A 336 -8.82 0.43 -27.06
C ARG A 336 -8.40 -0.71 -26.13
N ASP A 337 -9.34 -1.19 -25.33
CA ASP A 337 -9.11 -2.27 -24.36
C ASP A 337 -9.19 -3.67 -24.99
N LEU A 338 -9.38 -3.77 -26.32
CA LEU A 338 -9.30 -5.07 -27.00
C LEU A 338 -7.88 -5.62 -26.87
N GLU A 339 -7.74 -6.86 -26.37
CA GLU A 339 -6.44 -7.54 -26.19
C GLU A 339 -5.52 -7.49 -27.43
N ALA A 340 -6.08 -7.48 -28.64
CA ALA A 340 -5.29 -7.38 -29.88
C ALA A 340 -4.67 -5.99 -30.08
N ILE A 341 -5.17 -4.96 -29.40
CA ILE A 341 -4.99 -3.53 -29.64
C ILE A 341 -4.37 -2.81 -28.43
N THR A 342 -4.43 -3.41 -27.24
CA THR A 342 -3.96 -2.83 -25.96
C THR A 342 -2.52 -2.33 -25.98
N ASP A 343 -1.66 -2.94 -26.79
CA ASP A 343 -0.26 -2.55 -26.90
C ASP A 343 -0.01 -1.40 -27.90
N LEU A 344 -1.06 -0.83 -28.50
CA LEU A 344 -0.96 0.32 -29.38
C LEU A 344 -1.18 1.61 -28.60
N HIS A 345 -0.29 2.58 -28.77
CA HIS A 345 -0.46 3.92 -28.21
C HIS A 345 -1.54 4.67 -29.02
N LEU A 346 -2.77 4.70 -28.50
CA LEU A 346 -3.96 5.21 -29.18
C LEU A 346 -4.55 6.40 -28.43
N GLN A 347 -4.98 7.43 -29.18
CA GLN A 347 -5.59 8.63 -28.61
C GLN A 347 -6.82 8.32 -27.78
N GLU A 348 -6.89 8.88 -26.57
CA GLU A 348 -8.04 8.73 -25.66
C GLU A 348 -9.10 9.80 -25.89
N GLY A 349 -10.36 9.40 -26.09
CA GLY A 349 -11.54 10.27 -26.01
C GLY A 349 -11.58 11.46 -26.99
N ARG A 350 -10.62 11.56 -27.93
CA ARG A 350 -10.41 12.74 -28.77
C ARG A 350 -11.39 12.84 -29.94
N VAL A 351 -11.78 11.70 -30.51
CA VAL A 351 -12.71 11.65 -31.65
C VAL A 351 -13.97 10.88 -31.26
N LEU A 352 -14.79 11.56 -30.45
CA LEU A 352 -16.13 11.14 -30.06
C LEU A 352 -17.14 12.07 -30.74
N ASN A 353 -17.32 11.89 -32.04
CA ASN A 353 -18.17 12.75 -32.85
C ASN A 353 -19.62 12.33 -32.66
N GLY A 354 -20.32 13.09 -31.82
CA GLY A 354 -21.75 13.00 -31.60
C GLY A 354 -22.57 13.32 -32.84
N PHE A 355 -23.69 14.01 -32.72
CA PHE A 355 -24.48 14.42 -33.88
C PHE A 355 -24.21 15.88 -34.31
N ASP A 356 -23.23 16.55 -33.68
CA ASP A 356 -22.91 17.97 -33.84
C ASP A 356 -21.52 18.26 -34.41
N TRP A 357 -20.79 17.25 -34.91
CA TRP A 357 -19.40 17.37 -35.38
C TRP A 357 -19.22 18.11 -36.71
N ASN A 358 -20.24 18.15 -37.57
CA ASN A 358 -20.15 18.86 -38.83
C ASN A 358 -20.22 20.39 -38.59
N GLN A 359 -19.18 21.12 -39.01
CA GLN A 359 -19.04 22.58 -38.84
C GLN A 359 -20.24 23.38 -39.38
N ASN A 360 -21.09 22.75 -40.19
CA ASN A 360 -22.35 23.30 -40.63
C ASN A 360 -23.53 22.36 -40.35
N PHE A 361 -23.84 22.17 -39.06
CA PHE A 361 -25.14 21.75 -38.52
C PHE A 361 -25.38 20.24 -38.41
N GLY A 362 -26.06 19.84 -37.33
CA GLY A 362 -26.24 18.45 -36.96
C GLY A 362 -26.92 17.57 -38.01
N ASN A 363 -26.71 16.26 -37.88
CA ASN A 363 -27.21 15.22 -38.78
C ASN A 363 -27.74 14.01 -37.95
N SER A 364 -28.04 12.89 -38.61
CA SER A 364 -28.42 11.62 -37.98
C SER A 364 -27.24 10.63 -37.89
N GLU A 365 -26.01 11.08 -38.13
CA GLU A 365 -24.82 10.23 -38.16
C GLU A 365 -23.87 10.58 -37.00
N SER A 366 -23.57 9.59 -36.18
CA SER A 366 -22.57 9.71 -35.13
C SER A 366 -21.48 8.68 -35.34
N TRP A 367 -20.24 9.06 -35.06
CA TRP A 367 -19.11 8.18 -35.26
C TRP A 367 -18.00 8.46 -34.26
N LEU A 368 -17.16 7.46 -34.10
CA LEU A 368 -15.91 7.57 -33.35
C LEU A 368 -14.78 6.99 -34.19
N ALA A 369 -13.57 7.47 -33.89
CA ALA A 369 -12.36 6.91 -34.44
C ALA A 369 -11.33 6.75 -33.36
N VAL A 370 -10.75 5.56 -33.30
CA VAL A 370 -9.54 5.25 -32.56
C VAL A 370 -8.40 5.28 -33.55
N TYR A 371 -7.37 6.07 -33.24
CA TYR A 371 -6.23 6.28 -34.13
C TYR A 371 -4.96 6.48 -33.29
N PRO A 372 -3.77 6.31 -33.90
CA PRO A 372 -2.52 6.38 -33.16
C PRO A 372 -2.27 7.75 -32.55
N ALA A 373 -1.68 7.76 -31.35
CA ALA A 373 -1.43 8.97 -30.58
C ALA A 373 -0.30 9.84 -31.11
N ASP A 374 0.61 9.29 -31.91
CA ASP A 374 1.67 10.01 -32.64
C ASP A 374 1.13 10.87 -33.79
N LYS A 375 -0.14 10.72 -34.19
CA LYS A 375 -0.74 11.56 -35.23
C LYS A 375 -1.27 12.86 -34.65
N GLU A 376 -0.85 13.98 -35.22
CA GLU A 376 -1.34 15.31 -34.84
C GLU A 376 -2.87 15.38 -34.91
N SER A 377 -3.46 14.67 -35.88
CA SER A 377 -4.89 14.62 -36.14
C SER A 377 -5.31 13.29 -36.73
N HIS A 378 -6.49 12.78 -36.33
CA HIS A 378 -7.12 11.62 -36.96
C HIS A 378 -7.24 11.76 -38.49
N LYS A 379 -7.34 12.99 -39.00
CA LYS A 379 -7.44 13.26 -40.44
C LYS A 379 -6.26 12.74 -41.25
N GLU A 380 -5.10 12.58 -40.63
CA GLU A 380 -3.88 12.12 -41.28
C GLU A 380 -3.65 10.61 -41.09
N ALA A 381 -4.57 9.92 -40.40
CA ALA A 381 -4.40 8.55 -39.95
C ALA A 381 -5.35 7.56 -40.64
N ALA A 382 -4.94 6.31 -40.76
CA ALA A 382 -5.86 5.18 -40.75
C ALA A 382 -6.53 5.09 -39.36
N GLN A 383 -7.81 4.76 -39.32
CA GLN A 383 -8.67 4.89 -38.16
C GLN A 383 -9.47 3.60 -37.95
N LEU A 384 -9.37 3.01 -36.76
CA LEU A 384 -10.35 2.03 -36.30
C LEU A 384 -11.63 2.78 -35.97
N PHE A 385 -12.67 2.50 -36.72
CA PHE A 385 -13.81 3.39 -36.86
C PHE A 385 -15.10 2.66 -36.56
N LEU A 386 -16.02 3.37 -35.93
CA LEU A 386 -17.40 2.92 -35.78
C LEU A 386 -18.33 4.10 -36.06
N LEU A 387 -19.27 3.90 -36.98
CA LEU A 387 -20.32 4.85 -37.33
C LEU A 387 -21.68 4.21 -37.17
N VAL A 388 -22.60 5.02 -36.67
CA VAL A 388 -24.00 4.71 -36.48
C VAL A 388 -24.83 5.75 -37.23
N ASP A 389 -25.76 5.26 -38.04
CA ASP A 389 -26.84 6.05 -38.64
C ASP A 389 -28.21 5.43 -38.30
N GLU A 390 -29.31 5.99 -38.82
CA GLU A 390 -30.66 5.51 -38.50
C GLU A 390 -30.94 4.04 -38.89
N ASN A 391 -30.18 3.49 -39.83
CA ASN A 391 -30.41 2.16 -40.42
C ASN A 391 -29.20 1.23 -40.30
N ASN A 392 -27.99 1.75 -40.08
CA ASN A 392 -26.76 1.00 -40.23
C ASN A 392 -25.80 1.20 -39.06
N VAL A 393 -25.07 0.13 -38.77
CA VAL A 393 -23.84 0.19 -37.97
C VAL A 393 -22.69 -0.25 -38.86
N LYS A 394 -21.70 0.63 -39.02
CA LYS A 394 -20.49 0.39 -39.82
C LYS A 394 -19.28 0.43 -38.92
N TYR A 395 -18.42 -0.57 -39.01
CA TYR A 395 -17.21 -0.61 -38.19
C TYR A 395 -16.08 -1.36 -38.89
N GLY A 396 -14.84 -0.99 -38.58
CA GLY A 396 -13.65 -1.53 -39.21
C GLY A 396 -12.61 -0.45 -39.44
N LEU A 397 -11.98 -0.43 -40.62
CA LEU A 397 -10.90 0.48 -40.95
C LEU A 397 -11.29 1.49 -42.02
N VAL A 398 -11.07 2.77 -41.73
CA VAL A 398 -11.22 3.90 -42.67
C VAL A 398 -9.97 4.77 -42.64
N TYR A 399 -9.83 5.72 -43.57
CA TYR A 399 -8.70 6.65 -43.62
C TYR A 399 -9.18 8.09 -43.54
N GLY A 400 -8.43 8.90 -42.78
CA GLY A 400 -8.69 10.31 -42.61
C GLY A 400 -8.61 11.12 -43.90
N THR A 401 -9.18 12.33 -43.87
CA THR A 401 -9.33 13.19 -45.05
C THR A 401 -8.03 13.72 -45.64
N GLU A 402 -6.93 13.65 -44.90
CA GLU A 402 -5.59 14.10 -45.25
C GLU A 402 -4.63 12.92 -45.47
N HIS A 403 -5.09 11.68 -45.22
CA HIS A 403 -4.32 10.45 -45.43
C HIS A 403 -4.22 10.07 -46.93
N PRO A 404 -3.08 9.54 -47.43
CA PRO A 404 -2.90 9.20 -48.85
C PRO A 404 -3.93 8.20 -49.42
N LYS A 405 -4.41 7.27 -48.58
CA LYS A 405 -5.45 6.26 -48.91
C LYS A 405 -6.89 6.72 -48.65
N ARG A 406 -7.11 8.02 -48.52
CA ARG A 406 -8.46 8.58 -48.31
C ARG A 406 -9.45 8.00 -49.32
N GLY A 407 -10.58 7.50 -48.80
CA GLY A 407 -11.67 6.94 -49.60
C GLY A 407 -11.61 5.42 -49.80
N GLU A 408 -10.52 4.77 -49.36
CA GLU A 408 -10.49 3.32 -49.15
C GLU A 408 -11.19 2.97 -47.81
N GLU A 409 -11.84 1.81 -47.74
CA GLU A 409 -12.48 1.31 -46.52
C GLU A 409 -12.43 -0.22 -46.47
N ASN A 410 -12.16 -0.76 -45.27
CA ASN A 410 -12.37 -2.16 -44.95
C ASN A 410 -13.30 -2.24 -43.74
N ILE A 411 -14.60 -2.16 -44.01
CA ILE A 411 -15.65 -2.08 -43.00
C ILE A 411 -16.66 -3.20 -43.17
N ASP A 412 -17.21 -3.65 -42.05
CA ASP A 412 -18.44 -4.41 -42.03
C ASP A 412 -19.60 -3.44 -41.89
N SER A 413 -20.65 -3.63 -42.70
CA SER A 413 -21.86 -2.82 -42.67
C SER A 413 -23.06 -3.69 -42.36
N LEU A 414 -23.65 -3.46 -41.18
CA LEU A 414 -24.86 -4.13 -40.74
C LEU A 414 -26.06 -3.23 -41.04
N GLN A 415 -26.93 -3.66 -41.94
CA GLN A 415 -28.19 -2.96 -42.34
C GLN A 415 -29.30 -3.03 -41.28
N ASN A 416 -29.02 -3.66 -40.13
CA ASN A 416 -29.92 -3.74 -39.00
C ASN A 416 -29.09 -3.66 -37.71
N PRO A 417 -29.18 -2.56 -36.94
CA PRO A 417 -28.42 -2.38 -35.70
C PRO A 417 -28.62 -3.50 -34.68
N LYS A 418 -29.79 -4.16 -34.67
CA LYS A 418 -30.05 -5.30 -33.78
C LYS A 418 -29.17 -6.52 -34.05
N GLN A 419 -28.52 -6.59 -35.23
CA GLN A 419 -27.58 -7.66 -35.56
C GLN A 419 -26.16 -7.39 -35.06
N PHE A 420 -25.90 -6.18 -34.56
CA PHE A 420 -24.63 -5.83 -33.96
C PHE A 420 -24.44 -6.60 -32.66
N THR A 421 -23.22 -7.11 -32.47
CA THR A 421 -22.76 -7.80 -31.26
C THR A 421 -21.32 -7.39 -31.00
N TYR A 422 -20.92 -7.31 -29.73
CA TYR A 422 -19.56 -6.96 -29.35
C TYR A 422 -18.52 -7.94 -29.92
N GLN A 423 -18.85 -9.23 -30.01
CA GLN A 423 -17.97 -10.22 -30.62
C GLN A 423 -17.63 -9.90 -32.08
N LYS A 424 -18.62 -9.52 -32.90
CA LYS A 424 -18.38 -9.13 -34.30
C LYS A 424 -17.51 -7.87 -34.41
N LEU A 425 -17.68 -6.92 -33.48
CA LEU A 425 -16.80 -5.76 -33.39
C LEU A 425 -15.35 -6.20 -33.11
N LYS A 426 -15.14 -7.04 -32.07
CA LYS A 426 -13.82 -7.58 -31.71
C LYS A 426 -13.18 -8.33 -32.89
N ASP A 427 -13.93 -9.22 -33.53
CA ASP A 427 -13.45 -10.00 -34.68
C ASP A 427 -13.03 -9.09 -35.84
N LYS A 428 -13.87 -8.10 -36.19
CA LYS A 428 -13.57 -7.19 -37.29
C LYS A 428 -12.40 -6.26 -36.98
N MET A 429 -12.34 -5.72 -35.77
CA MET A 429 -11.21 -4.87 -35.35
C MET A 429 -9.90 -5.65 -35.36
N THR A 430 -9.92 -6.91 -34.93
CA THR A 430 -8.76 -7.82 -35.00
C THR A 430 -8.37 -8.14 -36.45
N GLU A 431 -9.34 -8.35 -37.34
CA GLU A 431 -9.11 -8.61 -38.77
C GLU A 431 -8.40 -7.43 -39.46
N VAL A 432 -8.85 -6.21 -39.21
CA VAL A 432 -8.32 -5.01 -39.88
C VAL A 432 -7.07 -4.44 -39.23
N LEU A 433 -6.73 -4.91 -38.03
CA LEU A 433 -5.61 -4.40 -37.24
C LEU A 433 -4.26 -4.43 -37.98
N PRO A 434 -3.87 -5.51 -38.69
CA PRO A 434 -2.60 -5.51 -39.43
C PRO A 434 -2.55 -4.43 -40.52
N GLN A 435 -3.70 -4.15 -41.16
CA GLN A 435 -3.81 -3.11 -42.19
C GLN A 435 -3.80 -1.71 -41.56
N PHE A 436 -4.44 -1.53 -40.40
CA PHE A 436 -4.43 -0.29 -39.62
C PHE A 436 -3.01 0.09 -39.17
N ILE A 437 -2.26 -0.87 -38.65
CA ILE A 437 -0.86 -0.69 -38.23
C ILE A 437 0.01 -0.31 -39.44
N LYS A 438 -0.08 -1.10 -40.52
CA LYS A 438 0.72 -0.88 -41.74
C LYS A 438 0.51 0.52 -42.33
N ASP A 439 -0.74 0.96 -42.43
CA ASP A 439 -1.05 2.17 -43.20
C ASP A 439 -0.85 3.46 -42.43
N ASN A 440 -0.84 3.42 -41.11
CA ASN A 440 -0.47 4.59 -40.33
C ASN A 440 1.03 4.92 -40.39
N GLN A 441 1.86 4.08 -41.03
CA GLN A 441 3.32 4.18 -41.02
C GLN A 441 3.88 4.43 -39.60
N THR A 442 3.12 4.01 -38.60
CA THR A 442 3.57 3.81 -37.23
C THR A 442 4.54 2.65 -37.31
N GLY A 443 5.84 2.96 -37.41
CA GLY A 443 6.94 2.04 -37.14
C GLY A 443 6.90 0.66 -37.82
N PHE A 444 6.40 0.54 -39.05
CA PHE A 444 6.41 -0.72 -39.82
C PHE A 444 6.52 -0.53 -41.33
N GLU A 445 7.74 -0.39 -41.87
CA GLU A 445 7.99 -0.65 -43.28
C GLU A 445 8.62 -2.03 -43.49
N ASN A 446 7.88 -2.88 -44.22
CA ASN A 446 8.28 -4.16 -44.80
C ASN A 446 8.76 -5.27 -43.86
N SER A 447 7.80 -6.00 -43.30
CA SER A 447 7.95 -7.46 -43.26
C SER A 447 7.07 -8.11 -44.33
N PRO A 448 7.65 -8.67 -45.41
CA PRO A 448 7.04 -9.80 -46.08
C PRO A 448 7.19 -11.02 -45.15
N ILE A 449 6.31 -11.16 -44.16
CA ILE A 449 6.12 -12.36 -43.33
C ILE A 449 7.39 -12.90 -42.60
N ASN A 450 8.61 -12.37 -42.78
CA ASN A 450 9.85 -12.96 -42.24
C ASN A 450 11.08 -12.01 -42.21
N ALA A 451 10.92 -10.70 -42.34
CA ALA A 451 12.05 -9.75 -42.23
C ALA A 451 12.13 -9.15 -40.83
N LEU A 452 13.32 -9.24 -40.23
CA LEU A 452 13.72 -8.54 -39.01
C LEU A 452 13.65 -7.02 -39.22
N SER A 453 13.21 -6.29 -38.20
CA SER A 453 13.24 -4.84 -38.19
C SER A 453 14.67 -4.29 -38.40
N ASP A 454 14.79 -3.07 -38.95
CA ASP A 454 16.08 -2.40 -39.18
C ASP A 454 16.97 -2.39 -37.92
N THR A 455 16.33 -2.32 -36.74
CA THR A 455 16.94 -2.44 -35.42
C THR A 455 17.75 -3.72 -35.25
N PHE A 456 17.15 -4.88 -35.54
CA PHE A 456 17.76 -6.18 -35.34
C PHE A 456 18.52 -6.69 -36.57
N SER A 457 18.22 -6.17 -37.76
CA SER A 457 18.99 -6.44 -39.00
C SER A 457 20.46 -6.02 -38.88
N GLY A 458 20.76 -5.07 -37.98
CA GLY A 458 22.12 -4.65 -37.66
C GLY A 458 22.88 -5.61 -36.72
N ILE A 459 22.23 -6.67 -36.22
CA ILE A 459 22.75 -7.63 -35.23
C ILE A 459 22.63 -9.09 -35.73
N PHE A 460 21.46 -9.46 -36.24
CA PHE A 460 21.11 -10.81 -36.69
C PHE A 460 20.89 -10.85 -38.20
N ASP A 461 21.33 -11.92 -38.86
CA ASP A 461 21.21 -12.05 -40.31
C ASP A 461 19.79 -12.53 -40.71
N THR A 462 19.08 -13.25 -39.82
CA THR A 462 17.75 -13.84 -40.10
C THR A 462 16.80 -13.80 -38.90
N ALA A 463 15.48 -13.76 -39.14
CA ALA A 463 14.47 -13.80 -38.07
C ALA A 463 14.55 -15.08 -37.20
N GLU A 464 15.00 -16.19 -37.78
CA GLU A 464 15.26 -17.43 -37.03
C GLU A 464 16.43 -17.27 -36.06
N GLU A 465 17.49 -16.58 -36.46
CA GLU A 465 18.63 -16.25 -35.59
C GLU A 465 18.22 -15.34 -34.43
N ALA A 466 17.41 -14.31 -34.71
CA ALA A 466 16.90 -13.43 -33.66
C ALA A 466 15.93 -14.15 -32.71
N LYS A 467 15.03 -14.99 -33.24
CA LYS A 467 14.14 -15.82 -32.42
C LYS A 467 14.92 -16.76 -31.52
N TRP A 468 15.93 -17.43 -32.07
CA TRP A 468 16.83 -18.28 -31.29
C TRP A 468 17.53 -17.49 -30.18
N ALA A 469 18.02 -16.29 -30.48
CA ALA A 469 18.68 -15.43 -29.49
C ALA A 469 17.74 -15.05 -28.34
N PHE A 470 16.50 -14.62 -28.64
CA PHE A 470 15.52 -14.29 -27.61
C PHE A 470 15.04 -15.51 -26.82
N ASP A 471 14.83 -16.66 -27.47
CA ASP A 471 14.55 -17.93 -26.78
C ASP A 471 15.69 -18.31 -25.83
N TYR A 472 16.94 -18.12 -26.26
CA TYR A 472 18.11 -18.43 -25.45
C TYR A 472 18.31 -17.44 -24.29
N ILE A 473 18.01 -16.15 -24.51
CA ILE A 473 17.99 -15.14 -23.43
C ILE A 473 16.91 -15.51 -22.40
N HIS A 474 15.70 -15.86 -22.84
CA HIS A 474 14.62 -16.28 -21.96
C HIS A 474 15.05 -17.49 -21.09
N GLN A 475 15.65 -18.51 -21.71
CA GLN A 475 16.19 -19.66 -20.99
C GLN A 475 17.31 -19.27 -20.01
N THR A 476 18.18 -18.33 -20.40
CA THR A 476 19.25 -17.79 -19.56
C THR A 476 18.67 -17.07 -18.34
N LEU A 477 17.66 -16.22 -18.52
CA LEU A 477 17.00 -15.48 -17.43
C LEU A 477 16.24 -16.41 -16.48
N ILE A 478 15.54 -17.44 -17.00
CA ILE A 478 14.92 -18.47 -16.15
C ILE A 478 15.96 -19.18 -15.28
N LYS A 479 17.15 -19.48 -15.81
CA LYS A 479 18.24 -20.10 -15.02
C LYS A 479 18.82 -19.17 -13.95
N LEU A 480 18.70 -17.86 -14.14
CA LEU A 480 19.03 -16.85 -13.14
C LEU A 480 17.87 -16.57 -12.16
N GLY A 481 16.75 -17.30 -12.28
CA GLY A 481 15.59 -17.18 -11.39
C GLY A 481 14.63 -16.05 -11.75
N ILE A 482 14.70 -15.51 -12.97
CA ILE A 482 13.81 -14.45 -13.46
C ILE A 482 12.70 -15.08 -14.31
N THR A 483 11.45 -14.93 -13.88
CA THR A 483 10.29 -15.58 -14.51
C THR A 483 9.40 -14.65 -15.32
N GLU A 484 9.52 -13.33 -15.11
CA GLU A 484 8.73 -12.30 -15.78
C GLU A 484 9.57 -11.03 -16.04
N ALA A 485 9.08 -10.17 -16.93
CA ALA A 485 9.70 -8.89 -17.23
C ALA A 485 9.46 -7.88 -16.10
N GLY A 486 10.36 -6.90 -15.97
CA GLY A 486 10.25 -5.87 -14.93
C GLY A 486 11.07 -6.15 -13.68
N ASP A 487 11.83 -7.25 -13.66
CA ASP A 487 12.74 -7.54 -12.55
C ASP A 487 13.84 -6.47 -12.49
N PRO A 488 13.95 -5.68 -11.40
CA PRO A 488 14.85 -4.54 -11.36
C PRO A 488 16.34 -4.95 -11.49
N ARG A 489 16.68 -6.24 -11.28
CA ARG A 489 18.04 -6.79 -11.41
C ARG A 489 18.47 -7.02 -12.86
N VAL A 490 17.54 -6.99 -13.81
CA VAL A 490 17.81 -7.15 -15.24
C VAL A 490 17.73 -5.78 -15.92
N ALA A 491 18.66 -5.54 -16.84
CA ALA A 491 18.54 -4.47 -17.80
C ALA A 491 18.79 -5.02 -19.21
N VAL A 492 17.79 -4.88 -20.06
CA VAL A 492 17.87 -5.18 -21.49
C VAL A 492 18.19 -3.89 -22.22
N THR A 493 19.44 -3.77 -22.66
CA THR A 493 19.97 -2.52 -23.21
C THR A 493 20.35 -2.68 -24.68
N PHE A 494 20.29 -1.58 -25.44
CA PHE A 494 20.66 -1.56 -26.86
C PHE A 494 21.72 -0.48 -27.20
N PRO A 495 22.94 -0.60 -26.63
CA PRO A 495 23.96 0.43 -26.76
C PRO A 495 24.44 0.57 -28.21
N ALA A 496 24.32 1.78 -28.76
CA ALA A 496 24.84 2.17 -30.09
C ALA A 496 24.23 1.45 -31.31
N GLY A 497 23.02 0.88 -31.21
CA GLY A 497 22.25 0.45 -32.38
C GLY A 497 22.75 -0.80 -33.11
N LYS A 498 23.79 -1.46 -32.62
CA LYS A 498 24.36 -2.71 -33.20
C LYS A 498 24.73 -3.73 -32.13
N ARG A 499 24.24 -3.53 -30.92
CA ARG A 499 24.48 -4.39 -29.77
C ARG A 499 23.19 -4.56 -29.02
N PHE A 500 22.93 -5.79 -28.61
CA PHE A 500 21.79 -6.17 -27.80
C PHE A 500 22.35 -6.87 -26.57
N HIS A 501 22.20 -6.24 -25.41
CA HIS A 501 22.89 -6.61 -24.18
C HIS A 501 21.88 -6.99 -23.11
N ILE A 502 22.21 -8.04 -22.37
CA ILE A 502 21.49 -8.47 -21.18
C ILE A 502 22.44 -8.30 -20.02
N ASP A 503 22.23 -7.23 -19.27
CA ASP A 503 22.98 -6.92 -18.07
C ASP A 503 22.20 -7.47 -16.87
N PHE A 504 22.84 -8.34 -16.09
CA PHE A 504 22.28 -8.83 -14.83
C PHE A 504 23.13 -8.27 -13.70
N CYS A 505 22.49 -7.47 -12.86
CA CYS A 505 23.16 -6.71 -11.81
C CYS A 505 24.32 -5.90 -12.43
N ASN A 506 25.55 -6.11 -11.98
CA ASN A 506 26.70 -5.35 -12.45
C ASN A 506 27.37 -5.92 -13.70
N TRP A 507 26.97 -7.09 -14.21
CA TRP A 507 27.68 -7.80 -15.27
C TRP A 507 26.85 -7.96 -16.54
N LEU A 508 27.51 -7.75 -17.69
CA LEU A 508 26.99 -8.17 -18.99
C LEU A 508 27.09 -9.69 -19.09
N ILE A 509 25.96 -10.38 -18.94
CA ILE A 509 25.93 -11.85 -18.91
C ILE A 509 25.85 -12.46 -20.31
N LEU A 510 25.09 -11.83 -21.20
CA LEU A 510 24.87 -12.28 -22.57
C LEU A 510 24.66 -11.05 -23.47
N GLY A 511 25.34 -11.01 -24.60
CA GLY A 511 25.18 -9.94 -25.58
C GLY A 511 25.35 -10.45 -27.01
N PHE A 512 24.64 -9.81 -27.94
CA PHE A 512 24.72 -10.07 -29.37
C PHE A 512 25.23 -8.82 -30.08
N ARG A 513 26.24 -8.99 -30.92
CA ARG A 513 26.87 -7.89 -31.63
C ARG A 513 26.94 -8.18 -33.11
N GLY A 514 26.32 -7.31 -33.91
CA GLY A 514 26.43 -7.37 -35.36
C GLY A 514 27.74 -6.77 -35.86
N SER A 515 28.19 -7.25 -37.02
CA SER A 515 29.41 -6.79 -37.66
C SER A 515 29.10 -6.23 -39.05
N ALA A 516 29.62 -5.03 -39.35
CA ALA A 516 29.35 -4.38 -40.64
C ALA A 516 30.08 -5.03 -41.83
N ARG A 517 31.07 -5.91 -41.59
CA ARG A 517 31.91 -6.58 -42.61
C ARG A 517 32.46 -7.96 -42.17
N GLY A 518 31.87 -8.61 -41.16
CA GLY A 518 32.34 -9.91 -40.60
C GLY A 518 31.20 -10.72 -39.97
N GLU A 519 31.50 -11.86 -39.36
CA GLU A 519 30.47 -12.71 -38.72
C GLU A 519 29.96 -12.10 -37.40
N SER A 520 28.64 -12.17 -37.16
CA SER A 520 28.03 -11.78 -35.89
C SER A 520 28.64 -12.53 -34.72
N GLN A 521 28.80 -11.83 -33.60
CA GLN A 521 29.47 -12.35 -32.41
C GLN A 521 28.50 -12.40 -31.23
N VAL A 522 28.67 -13.43 -30.41
CA VAL A 522 28.07 -13.55 -29.09
C VAL A 522 29.11 -13.16 -28.04
N GLN A 523 28.68 -12.36 -27.06
CA GLN A 523 29.44 -12.03 -25.87
C GLN A 523 28.83 -12.79 -24.70
N ILE A 524 29.58 -13.66 -24.06
CA ILE A 524 29.12 -14.43 -22.89
C ILE A 524 30.12 -14.39 -21.76
N SER A 525 29.60 -14.34 -20.54
CA SER A 525 30.41 -14.45 -19.33
C SER A 525 30.75 -15.91 -19.06
N LEU A 526 32.04 -16.26 -19.01
CA LEU A 526 32.54 -17.62 -18.79
C LEU A 526 33.60 -17.66 -17.68
N LEU A 527 33.60 -18.72 -16.86
CA LEU A 527 34.70 -18.97 -15.92
C LEU A 527 36.03 -19.11 -16.66
N GLU A 528 37.05 -18.39 -16.21
CA GLU A 528 38.33 -18.28 -16.92
C GLU A 528 39.01 -19.64 -17.10
N ASP A 529 38.92 -20.52 -16.10
CA ASP A 529 39.55 -21.84 -16.11
C ASP A 529 39.01 -22.77 -17.20
N LYS A 530 37.72 -22.64 -17.56
CA LYS A 530 37.07 -23.41 -18.62
C LYS A 530 37.50 -22.99 -20.03
N ILE A 531 38.07 -21.79 -20.16
CA ILE A 531 38.45 -21.19 -21.45
C ILE A 531 39.96 -20.93 -21.57
N LYS A 532 40.80 -21.37 -20.62
CA LYS A 532 42.26 -21.11 -20.62
C LYS A 532 42.98 -21.52 -21.90
N ASN A 533 42.46 -22.51 -22.63
CA ASN A 533 43.06 -23.09 -23.83
C ASN A 533 42.42 -22.63 -25.14
N THR A 534 41.52 -21.64 -25.12
CA THR A 534 40.84 -21.13 -26.33
C THR A 534 41.55 -19.89 -26.88
N SER A 535 41.34 -19.60 -28.17
CA SER A 535 41.91 -18.43 -28.86
C SER A 535 40.97 -17.23 -28.91
N TYR A 536 39.89 -17.22 -28.12
CA TYR A 536 38.89 -16.14 -28.13
C TYR A 536 39.39 -14.90 -27.39
N ASP A 537 38.92 -13.73 -27.83
CA ASP A 537 39.16 -12.46 -27.13
C ASP A 537 38.37 -12.42 -25.82
N ARG A 538 38.99 -11.94 -24.74
CA ARG A 538 38.40 -12.00 -23.40
C ARG A 538 38.78 -10.81 -22.52
N GLN A 539 37.79 -10.31 -21.77
CA GLN A 539 37.95 -9.25 -20.79
C GLN A 539 37.55 -9.77 -19.41
N LEU A 540 38.47 -9.73 -18.45
CA LEU A 540 38.20 -10.15 -17.07
C LEU A 540 37.28 -9.15 -16.36
N PHE A 541 36.28 -9.67 -15.66
CA PHE A 541 35.52 -8.89 -14.70
C PHE A 541 36.32 -8.68 -13.42
N THR A 542 35.99 -7.63 -12.68
CA THR A 542 36.52 -7.42 -11.33
C THR A 542 36.02 -8.53 -10.40
N THR A 543 36.95 -9.28 -9.82
CA THR A 543 36.70 -10.44 -8.96
C THR A 543 37.10 -10.13 -7.52
N LYS A 544 36.34 -10.63 -6.54
CA LYS A 544 36.69 -10.50 -5.12
C LYS A 544 37.81 -11.48 -4.75
N GLU A 545 38.52 -11.21 -3.66
CA GLU A 545 39.66 -12.02 -3.22
C GLU A 545 39.19 -13.46 -2.89
N GLY A 546 39.69 -14.46 -3.62
CA GLY A 546 39.31 -15.87 -3.45
C GLY A 546 38.22 -16.38 -4.40
N GLU A 547 37.60 -15.52 -5.23
CA GLU A 547 36.63 -15.95 -6.24
C GLU A 547 37.29 -16.51 -7.51
N LEU A 548 36.55 -17.40 -8.20
CA LEU A 548 36.94 -17.86 -9.52
C LEU A 548 36.82 -16.70 -10.53
N PRO A 549 37.88 -16.41 -11.31
CA PRO A 549 37.83 -15.34 -12.29
C PRO A 549 36.83 -15.63 -13.41
N VAL A 550 36.01 -14.64 -13.76
CA VAL A 550 35.06 -14.71 -14.87
C VAL A 550 35.49 -13.70 -15.93
N ALA A 551 35.43 -14.11 -17.20
CA ALA A 551 35.74 -13.26 -18.33
C ALA A 551 34.54 -13.14 -19.27
N LEU A 552 34.31 -11.94 -19.78
CA LEU A 552 33.46 -11.72 -20.94
C LEU A 552 34.22 -12.15 -22.20
N VAL A 553 33.73 -13.18 -22.87
CA VAL A 553 34.37 -13.79 -24.06
C VAL A 553 33.57 -13.45 -25.31
N GLN A 554 34.26 -13.16 -26.41
CA GLN A 554 33.63 -12.97 -27.73
C GLN A 554 33.80 -14.22 -28.60
N ILE A 555 32.70 -14.82 -29.04
CA ILE A 555 32.66 -16.06 -29.82
C ILE A 555 31.80 -15.83 -31.09
N PRO A 556 32.18 -16.37 -32.26
CA PRO A 556 31.33 -16.35 -33.44
C PRO A 556 29.94 -16.95 -33.15
N PHE A 557 28.88 -16.24 -33.53
CA PHE A 557 27.52 -16.60 -33.15
C PHE A 557 27.11 -18.00 -33.64
N LYS A 558 27.48 -18.37 -34.87
CA LYS A 558 27.20 -19.71 -35.44
C LYS A 558 27.98 -20.83 -34.76
N GLU A 559 29.17 -20.53 -34.24
CA GLU A 559 29.96 -21.48 -33.46
C GLU A 559 29.29 -21.74 -32.10
N PHE A 560 28.85 -20.69 -31.41
CA PHE A 560 28.11 -20.83 -30.15
C PHE A 560 26.77 -21.56 -30.35
N GLN A 561 26.03 -21.25 -31.42
CA GLN A 561 24.74 -21.88 -31.72
C GLN A 561 24.86 -23.39 -31.99
N SER A 562 25.97 -23.84 -32.60
CA SER A 562 26.18 -25.26 -32.96
C SER A 562 26.95 -26.07 -31.92
N SER A 563 27.64 -25.42 -30.99
CA SER A 563 28.47 -26.08 -29.98
C SER A 563 27.72 -26.28 -28.67
N LYS A 564 27.18 -27.48 -28.48
CA LYS A 564 26.56 -27.87 -27.20
C LYS A 564 27.53 -27.75 -26.02
N HIS A 565 28.82 -28.05 -26.23
CA HIS A 565 29.83 -27.92 -25.19
C HIS A 565 30.00 -26.47 -24.69
N LEU A 566 29.96 -25.47 -25.57
CA LEU A 566 30.06 -24.06 -25.17
C LEU A 566 28.80 -23.58 -24.43
N GLN A 567 27.62 -24.08 -24.84
CA GLN A 567 26.36 -23.80 -24.14
C GLN A 567 26.36 -24.42 -22.74
N ASP A 568 26.78 -25.68 -22.59
CA ASP A 568 26.89 -26.34 -21.27
C ASP A 568 27.86 -25.57 -20.34
N VAL A 569 29.00 -25.10 -20.87
CA VAL A 569 29.99 -24.32 -20.09
C VAL A 569 29.46 -22.93 -19.70
N PHE A 570 28.65 -22.30 -20.55
CA PHE A 570 27.97 -21.06 -20.21
C PHE A 570 26.92 -21.27 -19.12
N GLU A 571 26.12 -22.34 -19.24
CA GLU A 571 25.13 -22.71 -18.25
C GLU A 571 25.75 -23.00 -16.87
N ASP A 572 26.86 -23.75 -16.81
CA ASP A 572 27.64 -23.97 -15.57
C ASP A 572 28.11 -22.63 -14.97
N THR A 573 28.45 -21.64 -15.82
CA THR A 573 28.88 -20.31 -15.36
C THR A 573 27.72 -19.49 -14.82
N LEU A 574 26.51 -19.63 -15.38
CA LEU A 574 25.31 -18.95 -14.89
C LEU A 574 24.95 -19.36 -13.45
N GLU A 575 25.17 -20.61 -13.06
CA GLU A 575 24.98 -21.04 -11.66
C GLU A 575 25.89 -20.27 -10.70
N PHE A 576 27.15 -20.07 -11.08
CA PHE A 576 28.09 -19.24 -10.31
C PHE A 576 27.67 -17.76 -10.29
N ILE A 577 27.24 -17.21 -11.42
CA ILE A 577 26.78 -15.82 -11.53
C ILE A 577 25.53 -15.59 -10.66
N ASN A 578 24.59 -16.52 -10.68
CA ASN A 578 23.38 -16.45 -9.86
C ASN A 578 23.73 -16.45 -8.35
N GLN A 579 24.63 -17.33 -7.92
CA GLN A 579 25.13 -17.35 -6.54
C GLN A 579 25.87 -16.06 -6.16
N ARG A 580 26.68 -15.51 -7.07
CA ARG A 580 27.43 -14.27 -6.84
C ARG A 580 26.53 -13.06 -6.61
N PHE A 581 25.43 -12.96 -7.35
CA PHE A 581 24.55 -11.78 -7.34
C PHE A 581 23.27 -11.98 -6.52
N GLN A 582 23.21 -12.98 -5.64
CA GLN A 582 22.00 -13.41 -4.94
C GLN A 582 21.22 -12.31 -4.18
N GLY A 583 21.82 -11.19 -3.80
CA GLY A 583 21.15 -10.09 -3.08
C GLY A 583 21.31 -8.72 -3.69
N TYR A 584 21.74 -8.64 -4.95
CA TYR A 584 21.47 -7.43 -5.71
C TYR A 584 19.97 -7.31 -5.94
N THR A 585 19.40 -6.14 -5.67
CA THR A 585 17.97 -5.85 -5.85
C THR A 585 17.69 -5.08 -7.14
N ARG A 586 18.65 -4.30 -7.64
CA ARG A 586 18.54 -3.51 -8.87
C ARG A 586 19.83 -3.50 -9.68
N SER A 587 19.71 -3.40 -11.00
CA SER A 587 20.83 -3.19 -11.92
C SER A 587 21.13 -1.69 -12.05
N PRO A 588 22.40 -1.24 -11.96
CA PRO A 588 22.75 0.15 -12.24
C PRO A 588 22.50 0.52 -13.72
N TYR A 589 22.32 -0.48 -14.58
CA TYR A 589 21.97 -0.29 -15.99
C TYR A 589 20.45 -0.20 -16.21
N ARG A 590 19.63 -0.31 -15.15
CA ARG A 590 18.16 -0.23 -15.24
C ARG A 590 17.68 1.10 -15.82
N LYS A 591 18.38 2.21 -15.55
CA LYS A 591 18.13 3.53 -16.18
C LYS A 591 18.27 3.55 -17.70
N PHE A 592 18.92 2.53 -18.27
CA PHE A 592 19.07 2.32 -19.72
C PHE A 592 18.24 1.13 -20.23
N ASN A 593 17.42 0.52 -19.37
CA ASN A 593 16.55 -0.57 -19.75
C ASN A 593 15.56 -0.10 -20.81
N ILE A 594 15.33 -0.97 -21.79
CA ILE A 594 14.27 -0.79 -22.77
C ILE A 594 13.19 -1.80 -22.41
N GLU A 595 12.16 -1.32 -21.72
CA GLU A 595 11.11 -2.16 -21.11
C GLU A 595 10.47 -3.10 -22.13
N GLU A 596 10.18 -2.61 -23.35
CA GLU A 596 9.55 -3.46 -24.35
C GLU A 596 10.49 -4.59 -24.80
N LEU A 597 11.80 -4.34 -24.91
CA LEU A 597 12.76 -5.38 -25.27
C LEU A 597 12.85 -6.45 -24.18
N GLU A 598 12.77 -6.06 -22.91
CA GLU A 598 12.70 -6.97 -21.78
C GLU A 598 11.41 -7.80 -21.82
N GLU A 599 10.26 -7.16 -22.02
CA GLU A 599 8.98 -7.84 -22.15
C GLU A 599 8.95 -8.84 -23.31
N ALA A 600 9.53 -8.51 -24.46
CA ALA A 600 9.67 -9.42 -25.61
C ALA A 600 10.55 -10.65 -25.35
N VAL A 601 11.41 -10.62 -24.33
CA VAL A 601 12.11 -11.84 -23.92
C VAL A 601 11.12 -12.83 -23.31
N PHE A 602 10.20 -12.36 -22.46
CA PHE A 602 9.26 -13.21 -21.71
C PHE A 602 7.96 -13.52 -22.45
N ASP A 603 7.52 -12.61 -23.32
CA ASP A 603 6.27 -12.71 -24.04
C ASP A 603 6.53 -12.93 -25.55
N PRO A 604 6.23 -14.14 -26.09
CA PRO A 604 6.38 -14.44 -27.51
C PRO A 604 5.56 -13.53 -28.44
N ASP A 605 4.43 -12.99 -27.99
CA ASP A 605 3.58 -12.11 -28.79
C ASP A 605 4.21 -10.71 -28.86
N LYS A 606 4.69 -10.17 -27.74
CA LYS A 606 5.50 -8.93 -27.72
C LYS A 606 6.83 -9.09 -28.48
N ARG A 607 7.40 -10.28 -28.49
CA ARG A 607 8.60 -10.62 -29.29
C ARG A 607 8.38 -10.52 -30.78
N ASN A 608 7.29 -11.10 -31.28
CA ASN A 608 6.96 -11.06 -32.70
C ASN A 608 6.73 -9.62 -33.17
N LYS A 609 6.15 -8.79 -32.29
CA LYS A 609 5.98 -7.36 -32.50
C LYS A 609 7.33 -6.65 -32.65
N ILE A 610 8.26 -6.85 -31.71
CA ILE A 610 9.60 -6.24 -31.73
C ILE A 610 10.47 -6.67 -32.92
N PHE A 611 10.34 -7.90 -33.39
CA PHE A 611 11.06 -8.36 -34.59
C PHE A 611 10.58 -7.76 -35.89
N THR A 612 9.38 -7.20 -35.92
CA THR A 612 8.77 -6.74 -37.16
C THR A 612 8.72 -5.20 -37.24
N GLU A 613 8.84 -4.47 -36.11
CA GLU A 613 8.80 -2.98 -36.00
C GLU A 613 10.18 -2.28 -36.11
N PRO A 614 10.46 -1.43 -37.14
CA PRO A 614 11.59 -0.50 -37.16
C PRO A 614 11.57 0.56 -36.05
N ARG A 615 12.76 0.82 -35.50
CA ARG A 615 13.11 1.75 -34.39
C ARG A 615 12.38 3.10 -34.40
N THR A 616 11.37 3.24 -33.56
CA THR A 616 11.02 4.47 -32.82
C THR A 616 11.47 4.34 -31.36
N TYR A 617 12.72 3.93 -31.12
CA TYR A 617 13.33 3.96 -29.79
C TYR A 617 14.22 5.18 -29.67
N ILE A 618 13.58 6.34 -29.75
CA ILE A 618 14.08 7.56 -29.12
C ILE A 618 13.04 7.83 -28.02
N PRO A 619 13.42 7.88 -26.73
CA PRO A 619 12.53 8.44 -25.72
C PRO A 619 12.38 9.92 -26.05
N THR A 620 11.40 10.26 -26.86
CA THR A 620 10.97 11.62 -27.14
C THR A 620 9.46 11.66 -27.04
N GLU A 621 9.02 12.31 -25.97
CA GLU A 621 7.73 13.00 -25.79
C GLU A 621 6.51 12.10 -25.61
N GLU A 622 5.78 12.10 -24.50
CA GLU A 622 5.92 12.64 -23.14
C GLU A 622 5.26 11.54 -22.30
N ASP A 623 5.96 10.98 -21.32
CA ASP A 623 5.24 10.36 -20.21
C ASP A 623 4.34 11.51 -19.69
N ASP A 624 3.02 11.39 -19.81
CA ASP A 624 2.07 12.35 -19.20
C ASP A 624 2.30 12.45 -17.66
N THR A 625 3.12 11.52 -17.16
CA THR A 625 3.74 11.49 -15.85
C THR A 625 4.91 12.47 -15.76
N ASN A 626 4.66 13.60 -15.13
CA ASN A 626 5.74 14.46 -14.64
C ASN A 626 6.40 13.82 -13.42
N TYR A 627 7.68 14.11 -13.22
CA TYR A 627 8.44 13.62 -12.08
C TYR A 627 8.73 14.79 -11.14
N PHE A 628 8.47 14.60 -9.86
CA PHE A 628 8.67 15.63 -8.85
C PHE A 628 9.51 15.14 -7.69
N TRP A 629 10.09 16.11 -7.00
CA TRP A 629 10.72 15.97 -5.70
C TRP A 629 9.92 16.82 -4.73
N LEU A 630 9.36 16.18 -3.71
CA LEU A 630 8.58 16.85 -2.66
C LEU A 630 9.38 16.88 -1.37
N THR A 631 9.57 18.09 -0.84
CA THR A 631 10.30 18.29 0.42
C THR A 631 9.33 18.20 1.60
N ALA A 632 9.37 17.07 2.29
CA ALA A 632 8.76 16.89 3.59
C ALA A 632 9.64 17.57 4.65
N ASN A 633 9.05 18.46 5.43
CA ASN A 633 9.72 19.02 6.60
C ASN A 633 9.08 18.39 7.83
N PRO A 634 9.78 17.50 8.56
CA PRO A 634 9.23 16.81 9.73
C PRO A 634 8.64 17.72 10.81
N SER A 635 8.97 19.03 10.83
CA SER A 635 8.31 19.99 11.72
C SER A 635 6.93 20.44 11.25
N ILE A 636 6.52 20.08 10.03
CA ILE A 636 5.26 20.41 9.36
C ILE A 636 4.50 19.12 9.02
N TRP A 637 5.17 18.15 8.38
CA TRP A 637 4.66 16.81 8.08
C TRP A 637 5.82 15.87 7.72
N SER A 638 5.67 14.58 7.98
CA SER A 638 6.63 13.53 7.61
C SER A 638 6.01 12.48 6.69
N VAL A 639 6.82 11.75 5.93
CA VAL A 639 6.32 10.73 4.98
C VAL A 639 5.67 9.57 5.73
N ASP A 640 6.12 9.30 6.96
CA ASP A 640 5.57 8.23 7.80
C ASP A 640 4.09 8.46 8.16
N GLU A 641 3.60 9.70 8.13
CA GLU A 641 2.18 10.03 8.38
C GLU A 641 1.26 9.61 7.22
N ILE A 642 1.80 9.43 6.01
CA ILE A 642 1.04 9.02 4.82
C ILE A 642 1.24 7.54 4.43
N LYS A 643 2.11 6.79 5.13
CA LYS A 643 2.39 5.38 4.85
C LYS A 643 1.19 4.44 5.03
N ASP A 644 0.23 4.79 5.88
CA ASP A 644 -1.02 4.04 6.08
C ASP A 644 -2.04 4.20 4.94
N GLY A 645 -1.63 4.77 3.79
CA GLY A 645 -2.46 5.02 2.61
C GLY A 645 -3.15 6.39 2.60
N GLY A 646 -2.70 7.31 3.45
CA GLY A 646 -3.18 8.70 3.48
C GLY A 646 -2.66 9.54 2.31
N ALA A 647 -3.32 10.67 2.06
CA ALA A 647 -2.81 11.70 1.16
C ALA A 647 -2.47 12.95 1.95
N VAL A 648 -1.32 13.56 1.69
CA VAL A 648 -0.94 14.86 2.28
C VAL A 648 -1.36 15.97 1.33
N ASN A 649 -2.08 16.96 1.87
CA ASN A 649 -2.39 18.20 1.17
C ASN A 649 -1.27 19.20 1.40
N TYR A 650 -0.78 19.82 0.34
CA TYR A 650 0.27 20.83 0.47
C TYR A 650 -0.14 22.13 -0.22
N THR A 651 -0.33 23.18 0.59
CA THR A 651 -0.79 24.49 0.14
C THR A 651 0.25 25.20 -0.74
N ALA A 652 -0.18 25.74 -1.88
CA ALA A 652 0.66 26.53 -2.80
C ALA A 652 0.94 27.96 -2.28
N TYR A 653 0.24 28.37 -1.21
CA TYR A 653 0.39 29.66 -0.53
C TYR A 653 0.79 29.46 0.94
N ASN A 654 1.42 30.48 1.55
CA ASN A 654 1.68 30.50 2.99
C ASN A 654 0.52 31.16 3.77
N GLU A 655 0.50 31.03 5.09
CA GLU A 655 -0.54 31.56 6.00
C GLU A 655 -0.77 33.09 5.87
N LYS A 656 0.22 33.81 5.32
CA LYS A 656 0.14 35.25 5.05
C LYS A 656 -0.38 35.58 3.64
N GLY A 657 -0.84 34.57 2.89
CA GLY A 657 -1.40 34.70 1.53
C GLY A 657 -0.37 34.87 0.41
N ASN A 658 0.92 34.63 0.66
CA ASN A 658 1.95 34.76 -0.38
C ASN A 658 2.20 33.41 -1.06
N LYS A 659 2.42 33.45 -2.39
CA LYS A 659 2.82 32.26 -3.18
C LYS A 659 4.11 31.65 -2.62
N ARG A 660 4.13 30.32 -2.51
CA ARG A 660 5.35 29.57 -2.16
C ARG A 660 6.37 29.61 -3.29
N ARG A 661 7.63 29.32 -2.95
CA ARG A 661 8.72 29.26 -3.93
C ARG A 661 8.43 28.16 -4.95
N ILE A 662 8.76 28.42 -6.21
CA ILE A 662 8.56 27.50 -7.35
C ILE A 662 7.07 27.14 -7.50
N PHE A 663 6.24 28.18 -7.52
CA PHE A 663 4.78 28.03 -7.67
C PHE A 663 4.38 27.26 -8.94
N GLY A 664 5.15 27.38 -10.03
CA GLY A 664 4.89 26.68 -11.29
C GLY A 664 4.85 25.16 -11.14
N ALA A 665 5.64 24.57 -10.23
CA ALA A 665 5.61 23.13 -9.99
C ALA A 665 4.25 22.67 -9.43
N PHE A 666 3.55 23.52 -8.67
CA PHE A 666 2.21 23.23 -8.18
C PHE A 666 1.14 23.36 -9.27
N GLU A 667 1.35 24.25 -10.24
CA GLU A 667 0.46 24.41 -11.40
C GLU A 667 0.59 23.23 -12.38
N ASN A 668 1.76 22.59 -12.42
CA ASN A 668 2.10 21.52 -13.34
C ASN A 668 1.85 20.10 -12.80
N ALA A 669 1.57 19.94 -11.51
CA ALA A 669 1.32 18.64 -10.89
C ALA A 669 -0.09 18.10 -11.22
N ASN A 670 -0.15 16.93 -11.87
CA ASN A 670 -1.37 16.25 -12.30
C ASN A 670 -1.53 14.88 -11.61
N PRO A 671 -2.77 14.39 -11.38
CA PRO A 671 -2.99 13.06 -10.81
C PRO A 671 -2.29 11.96 -11.59
N GLY A 672 -1.47 11.15 -10.90
CA GLY A 672 -0.66 10.07 -11.50
C GLY A 672 0.83 10.41 -11.65
N ASP A 673 1.23 11.68 -11.54
CA ASP A 673 2.63 12.10 -11.60
C ASP A 673 3.45 11.50 -10.46
N LYS A 674 4.71 11.11 -10.74
CA LYS A 674 5.57 10.39 -9.79
C LYS A 674 6.38 11.33 -8.92
N ILE A 675 6.61 10.93 -7.68
CA ILE A 675 7.24 11.78 -6.67
C ILE A 675 8.32 11.01 -5.92
N LEU A 676 9.47 11.65 -5.72
CA LEU A 676 10.43 11.27 -4.70
C LEU A 676 10.18 12.12 -3.45
N PHE A 677 9.93 11.47 -2.32
CA PHE A 677 9.79 12.16 -1.05
C PHE A 677 11.17 12.36 -0.42
N TYR A 678 11.58 13.63 -0.39
CA TYR A 678 12.77 14.07 0.31
C TYR A 678 12.38 14.56 1.69
N GLU A 679 12.88 13.92 2.73
CA GLU A 679 12.76 14.49 4.06
C GLU A 679 13.93 15.44 4.32
N SER A 680 13.60 16.67 4.69
CA SER A 680 14.58 17.72 4.98
C SER A 680 15.23 17.53 6.36
N THR A 681 15.38 18.56 7.20
CA THR A 681 16.11 18.39 8.48
C THR A 681 15.27 17.59 9.48
N PRO A 682 15.82 16.57 10.15
CA PRO A 682 17.23 16.15 10.22
C PRO A 682 17.68 15.12 9.16
N ARG A 683 16.77 14.45 8.44
CA ARG A 683 17.08 13.37 7.47
C ARG A 683 18.06 13.77 6.39
N LYS A 684 17.64 14.73 5.57
CA LYS A 684 18.28 15.11 4.31
C LYS A 684 18.45 13.93 3.36
N GLU A 685 17.41 13.13 3.16
CA GLU A 685 17.46 11.95 2.28
C GLU A 685 16.16 11.76 1.48
N ILE A 686 16.26 11.08 0.35
CA ILE A 686 15.09 10.51 -0.34
C ILE A 686 14.78 9.17 0.31
N VAL A 687 13.55 9.00 0.80
CA VAL A 687 13.17 7.83 1.62
C VAL A 687 12.06 6.99 1.01
N ALA A 688 11.29 7.54 0.07
CA ALA A 688 10.14 6.86 -0.51
C ALA A 688 9.78 7.41 -1.90
N GLN A 689 9.04 6.60 -2.65
CA GLN A 689 8.33 6.99 -3.86
C GLN A 689 6.84 7.22 -3.59
N GLY A 690 6.25 8.13 -4.36
CA GLY A 690 4.85 8.51 -4.28
C GLY A 690 4.26 8.92 -5.59
N GLU A 691 3.02 9.39 -5.52
CA GLU A 691 2.30 9.95 -6.66
C GLU A 691 1.38 11.11 -6.28
N VAL A 692 1.07 11.97 -7.23
CA VAL A 692 0.04 13.02 -7.09
C VAL A 692 -1.34 12.35 -7.14
N VAL A 693 -2.19 12.64 -6.16
CA VAL A 693 -3.60 12.17 -6.09
C VAL A 693 -4.55 13.18 -6.70
N GLU A 694 -4.31 14.46 -6.42
CA GLU A 694 -5.12 15.58 -6.92
C GLU A 694 -4.18 16.76 -7.19
N GLY A 695 -4.28 17.36 -8.38
CA GLY A 695 -3.52 18.55 -8.77
C GLY A 695 -3.96 19.81 -8.01
N MET A 696 -3.75 21.01 -8.56
CA MET A 696 -4.14 22.24 -7.86
C MET A 696 -5.66 22.30 -7.57
N HIS A 697 -6.04 22.28 -6.29
CA HIS A 697 -7.43 22.34 -5.82
C HIS A 697 -7.53 23.06 -4.46
N LEU A 698 -8.75 23.33 -4.00
CA LEU A 698 -8.99 23.98 -2.71
C LEU A 698 -8.93 22.96 -1.57
N VAL A 699 -7.94 23.12 -0.69
CA VAL A 699 -7.70 22.29 0.49
C VAL A 699 -8.08 23.04 1.77
N GLU A 700 -8.68 22.30 2.70
CA GLU A 700 -8.92 22.76 4.07
C GLU A 700 -7.70 22.37 4.92
N GLU A 701 -6.89 23.36 5.28
CA GLU A 701 -5.62 23.17 5.98
C GLU A 701 -5.63 23.94 7.31
N GLU A 702 -5.16 23.32 8.38
CA GLU A 702 -5.07 23.96 9.69
C GLU A 702 -4.16 25.21 9.62
N GLY A 703 -4.68 26.36 10.05
CA GLY A 703 -3.95 27.65 10.02
C GLY A 703 -4.47 28.68 9.01
N PHE A 704 -5.34 28.29 8.08
CA PHE A 704 -6.01 29.20 7.14
C PHE A 704 -7.47 29.46 7.55
N ALA A 705 -7.89 30.73 7.54
CA ALA A 705 -9.27 31.10 7.91
C ALA A 705 -10.30 30.81 6.80
N GLU A 706 -9.83 30.56 5.57
CA GLU A 706 -10.60 30.21 4.37
C GLU A 706 -9.86 29.10 3.61
N LEU A 707 -10.53 28.37 2.71
CA LEU A 707 -9.93 27.31 1.88
C LEU A 707 -8.75 27.87 1.04
N ALA A 708 -7.62 27.16 1.01
CA ALA A 708 -6.42 27.57 0.29
C ALA A 708 -6.16 26.65 -0.91
N GLU A 709 -5.52 27.15 -1.98
CA GLU A 709 -5.14 26.31 -3.12
C GLU A 709 -3.89 25.46 -2.79
N GLY A 710 -3.89 24.18 -3.14
CA GLY A 710 -2.82 23.21 -2.89
C GLY A 710 -2.92 21.93 -3.72
N VAL A 711 -1.97 21.01 -3.55
CA VAL A 711 -1.86 19.73 -4.29
C VAL A 711 -1.83 18.56 -3.29
N SER A 712 -2.46 17.43 -3.63
CA SER A 712 -2.49 16.23 -2.77
C SER A 712 -1.54 15.14 -3.28
N PHE A 713 -0.76 14.54 -2.38
CA PHE A 713 0.22 13.50 -2.69
C PHE A 713 0.00 12.24 -1.86
N ARG A 714 0.25 11.05 -2.41
CA ARG A 714 0.13 9.76 -1.72
C ARG A 714 1.43 8.96 -1.80
N TYR A 715 1.72 8.23 -0.72
CA TYR A 715 2.82 7.28 -0.64
C TYR A 715 2.56 6.01 -1.45
N VAL A 716 3.58 5.48 -2.13
CA VAL A 716 3.51 4.25 -2.92
C VAL A 716 4.39 3.16 -2.31
N GLU A 717 5.70 3.40 -2.20
CA GLU A 717 6.66 2.40 -1.69
C GLU A 717 7.88 3.06 -1.05
N ASP A 718 8.56 2.32 -0.17
CA ASP A 718 9.83 2.72 0.43
C ASP A 718 10.96 2.48 -0.56
N ILE A 719 11.97 3.36 -0.56
CA ILE A 719 13.24 3.11 -1.24
C ILE A 719 14.36 3.00 -0.22
N THR A 720 15.45 2.30 -0.58
CA THR A 720 16.66 2.37 0.24
C THR A 720 17.11 3.83 0.35
N PRO A 721 17.32 4.38 1.55
CA PRO A 721 17.50 5.81 1.71
C PRO A 721 18.73 6.32 0.97
N ILE A 722 18.54 7.42 0.23
CA ILE A 722 19.60 8.03 -0.58
C ILE A 722 19.91 9.42 -0.02
N SER A 723 21.09 9.55 0.57
CA SER A 723 21.46 10.78 1.28
C SER A 723 21.72 11.95 0.33
N TRP A 724 21.45 13.17 0.81
CA TRP A 724 21.72 14.41 0.08
C TRP A 724 23.18 14.51 -0.38
N GLU A 725 24.13 14.03 0.43
CA GLU A 725 25.56 14.05 0.10
C GLU A 725 25.86 13.21 -1.14
N VAL A 726 25.25 12.01 -1.24
CA VAL A 726 25.39 11.13 -2.40
C VAL A 726 24.75 11.76 -3.63
N ILE A 727 23.52 12.30 -3.51
CA ILE A 727 22.80 12.92 -4.62
C ILE A 727 23.53 14.17 -5.12
N ALA A 728 24.07 14.98 -4.22
CA ALA A 728 24.76 16.23 -4.54
C ALA A 728 26.17 16.02 -5.15
N GLU A 729 26.75 14.82 -5.06
CA GLU A 729 28.02 14.48 -5.71
C GLU A 729 27.85 13.95 -7.15
N VAL A 730 26.63 13.62 -7.56
CA VAL A 730 26.35 13.08 -8.90
C VAL A 730 26.43 14.19 -9.94
N GLU A 731 27.33 14.02 -10.92
CA GLU A 731 27.57 15.01 -11.98
C GLU A 731 26.32 15.23 -12.84
N GLU A 732 25.57 14.16 -13.15
CA GLU A 732 24.35 14.24 -13.95
C GLU A 732 23.19 15.02 -13.27
N LEU A 733 23.23 15.20 -11.94
CA LEU A 733 22.15 15.85 -11.18
C LEU A 733 22.44 17.31 -10.83
N GLN A 734 23.65 17.82 -11.14
CA GLN A 734 24.06 19.18 -10.76
C GLN A 734 23.16 20.28 -11.33
N ASP A 735 22.53 20.01 -12.48
CA ASP A 735 21.64 20.94 -13.16
C ASP A 735 20.17 20.84 -12.73
N SER A 736 19.82 19.87 -11.89
CA SER A 736 18.44 19.62 -11.46
C SER A 736 17.89 20.72 -10.53
N SER A 737 16.56 20.92 -10.57
CA SER A 737 15.86 21.95 -9.78
C SER A 737 16.05 21.80 -8.26
N PRO A 738 15.97 20.59 -7.66
CA PRO A 738 16.20 20.41 -6.22
C PRO A 738 17.63 20.78 -5.81
N ILE A 739 18.63 20.43 -6.63
CA ILE A 739 20.05 20.64 -6.30
C ILE A 739 20.43 22.11 -6.39
N LYS A 740 20.01 22.82 -7.46
CA LYS A 740 20.23 24.27 -7.61
C LYS A 740 19.66 25.11 -6.47
N ASN A 741 18.60 24.63 -5.83
CA ASN A 741 17.94 25.31 -4.72
C ASN A 741 18.34 24.76 -3.35
N GLY A 742 19.27 23.79 -3.26
CA GLY A 742 19.67 23.16 -2.00
C GLY A 742 18.52 22.47 -1.26
N ALA A 743 17.54 21.95 -2.02
CA ALA A 743 16.25 21.47 -1.54
C ALA A 743 15.47 22.48 -0.66
N GLN A 744 15.78 23.79 -0.76
CA GLN A 744 15.10 24.87 -0.02
C GLN A 744 13.85 25.34 -0.78
N GLY A 745 12.84 24.49 -0.79
CA GLY A 745 11.56 24.68 -1.48
C GLY A 745 10.56 23.61 -1.05
N SER A 746 9.37 23.62 -1.64
CA SER A 746 8.32 22.66 -1.29
C SER A 746 8.19 21.56 -2.33
N LEU A 747 8.02 21.93 -3.59
CA LEU A 747 7.88 20.99 -4.71
C LEU A 747 8.83 21.42 -5.84
N PHE A 748 9.53 20.46 -6.43
CA PHE A 748 10.48 20.67 -7.52
C PHE A 748 10.20 19.69 -8.65
N GLU A 749 10.36 20.14 -9.90
CA GLU A 749 10.30 19.28 -11.09
C GLU A 749 11.65 18.56 -11.30
N LEU A 750 11.56 17.33 -11.78
CA LEU A 750 12.65 16.46 -12.22
C LEU A 750 12.35 15.96 -13.63
N THR A 751 13.40 15.69 -14.40
CA THR A 751 13.29 14.87 -15.62
C THR A 751 13.26 13.38 -15.27
N LYS A 752 12.68 12.54 -16.15
CA LYS A 752 12.71 11.07 -16.00
C LYS A 752 14.12 10.52 -15.78
N ILE A 753 15.09 11.08 -16.49
CA ILE A 753 16.51 10.68 -16.37
C ILE A 753 17.05 11.04 -15.00
N GLU A 754 16.76 12.23 -14.47
CA GLU A 754 17.20 12.62 -13.11
C GLU A 754 16.52 11.76 -12.04
N PHE A 755 15.22 11.47 -12.20
CA PHE A 755 14.46 10.59 -11.30
C PHE A 755 15.04 9.16 -11.25
N GLU A 756 15.22 8.51 -12.40
CA GLU A 756 15.83 7.17 -12.48
C GLU A 756 17.32 7.18 -12.11
N THR A 757 18.03 8.29 -12.35
CA THR A 757 19.42 8.43 -11.90
C THR A 757 19.46 8.40 -10.38
N ILE A 758 18.60 9.15 -9.69
CA ILE A 758 18.48 9.11 -8.24
C ILE A 758 18.15 7.69 -7.77
N LEU A 759 17.15 7.03 -8.36
CA LEU A 759 16.83 5.63 -8.02
C LEU A 759 17.97 4.65 -8.32
N SER A 760 18.82 4.89 -9.32
CA SER A 760 19.99 4.04 -9.60
C SER A 760 21.15 4.24 -8.62
N LEU A 761 21.10 5.29 -7.79
CA LEU A 761 21.99 5.48 -6.65
C LEU A 761 21.54 4.67 -5.44
N GLU A 762 20.39 3.99 -5.54
CA GLU A 762 20.08 2.84 -4.71
C GLU A 762 21.24 1.86 -4.85
N GLN A 763 22.16 1.94 -3.90
CA GLN A 763 23.21 0.98 -3.80
C GLN A 763 22.51 -0.37 -3.70
N PRO A 764 22.92 -1.39 -4.49
CA PRO A 764 22.47 -2.73 -4.21
C PRO A 764 22.71 -2.92 -2.72
N VAL A 765 21.72 -3.49 -2.03
CA VAL A 765 22.02 -4.18 -0.80
C VAL A 765 23.13 -5.13 -1.21
N ALA A 766 24.37 -4.80 -0.86
CA ALA A 766 25.44 -5.73 -1.09
C ALA A 766 24.95 -6.97 -0.36
N THR A 767 24.81 -8.10 -1.05
CA THR A 767 24.65 -9.42 -0.44
C THR A 767 25.86 -9.83 0.42
N GLU A 768 26.64 -8.85 0.85
CA GLU A 768 27.68 -8.96 1.86
C GLU A 768 27.35 -8.18 3.14
N ASN A 769 26.22 -7.46 3.19
CA ASN A 769 25.80 -6.70 4.37
C ASN A 769 24.60 -7.29 5.09
N GLU A 770 23.94 -8.32 4.55
CA GLU A 770 23.05 -9.13 5.38
C GLU A 770 23.88 -9.76 6.50
N VAL A 771 23.73 -9.21 7.69
CA VAL A 771 24.37 -9.76 8.88
C VAL A 771 23.34 -10.59 9.59
N ASP A 772 23.80 -11.71 10.13
CA ASP A 772 22.96 -12.56 10.96
C ASP A 772 22.44 -11.75 12.15
N ILE A 773 21.14 -11.87 12.43
CA ILE A 773 20.60 -11.42 13.71
C ILE A 773 21.20 -12.36 14.76
N PRO A 774 21.94 -11.87 15.76
CA PRO A 774 22.55 -12.74 16.75
C PRO A 774 21.49 -13.53 17.53
N THR A 775 21.63 -14.85 17.59
CA THR A 775 20.71 -15.74 18.29
C THR A 775 21.34 -16.38 19.53
N ILE A 776 20.49 -16.77 20.48
CA ILE A 776 20.83 -17.41 21.76
C ILE A 776 20.10 -18.74 21.83
N ASP A 777 20.86 -19.82 22.00
CA ASP A 777 20.31 -21.17 22.08
C ASP A 777 19.82 -21.50 23.50
N PHE A 778 18.50 -21.48 23.70
CA PHE A 778 17.88 -21.90 24.97
C PHE A 778 17.94 -23.40 25.27
N ASN A 779 18.40 -24.23 24.35
CA ASN A 779 18.55 -25.65 24.60
C ASN A 779 19.75 -25.96 25.50
N GLN A 780 20.73 -25.06 25.57
CA GLN A 780 21.90 -25.19 26.45
C GLN A 780 21.48 -25.35 27.92
N GLU A 781 22.27 -26.09 28.69
CA GLU A 781 22.06 -26.20 30.13
C GLU A 781 22.57 -24.94 30.81
N ILE A 782 21.75 -24.38 31.70
CA ILE A 782 22.15 -23.23 32.51
C ILE A 782 22.89 -23.77 33.72
N ASP A 783 24.15 -23.39 33.90
CA ASP A 783 24.93 -23.69 35.09
C ASP A 783 25.46 -22.41 35.74
N ILE A 784 25.63 -22.47 37.05
CA ILE A 784 26.10 -21.35 37.89
C ILE A 784 27.21 -21.85 38.80
N GLU A 785 28.38 -21.24 38.72
CA GLU A 785 29.58 -21.70 39.42
C GLU A 785 29.83 -20.92 40.72
N SER A 786 29.49 -19.62 40.74
CA SER A 786 29.94 -18.71 41.81
C SER A 786 28.91 -18.52 42.93
N LEU A 787 27.69 -19.04 42.75
CA LEU A 787 26.59 -18.92 43.70
C LEU A 787 26.16 -20.27 44.27
N TYR A 788 25.72 -20.24 45.53
CA TYR A 788 25.08 -21.36 46.19
C TYR A 788 23.57 -21.11 46.37
N PHE A 789 22.76 -22.10 46.02
CA PHE A 789 21.33 -22.13 46.29
C PHE A 789 20.89 -23.53 46.75
N GLU A 790 20.13 -23.61 47.84
CA GLU A 790 19.63 -24.88 48.42
C GLU A 790 18.86 -25.73 47.40
N GLU A 791 18.04 -25.10 46.55
CA GLU A 791 17.29 -25.76 45.48
C GLU A 791 17.80 -25.36 44.08
N LYS A 792 19.14 -25.31 43.87
CA LYS A 792 19.80 -24.88 42.61
C LYS A 792 19.14 -25.47 41.36
N ASN A 793 18.97 -26.78 41.28
CA ASN A 793 18.40 -27.44 40.08
C ASN A 793 16.95 -27.03 39.80
N SER A 794 16.14 -26.82 40.85
CA SER A 794 14.75 -26.37 40.70
C SER A 794 14.70 -24.93 40.19
N LEU A 795 15.53 -24.05 40.77
CA LEU A 795 15.65 -22.66 40.38
C LEU A 795 16.08 -22.53 38.90
N LEU A 796 17.15 -23.22 38.51
CA LEU A 796 17.64 -23.20 37.13
C LEU A 796 16.64 -23.80 36.14
N ARG A 797 15.90 -24.84 36.54
CA ARG A 797 14.83 -25.41 35.73
C ARG A 797 13.68 -24.41 35.53
N GLN A 798 13.30 -23.65 36.56
CA GLN A 798 12.28 -22.60 36.44
C GLN A 798 12.73 -21.49 35.49
N VAL A 799 13.98 -21.05 35.62
CA VAL A 799 14.60 -20.07 34.70
C VAL A 799 14.55 -20.60 33.27
N LYS A 800 15.10 -21.78 33.01
CA LYS A 800 15.12 -22.40 31.67
C LYS A 800 13.71 -22.54 31.09
N THR A 801 12.76 -23.03 31.88
CA THR A 801 11.37 -23.23 31.43
C THR A 801 10.70 -21.90 31.09
N ALA A 802 10.96 -20.83 31.84
CA ALA A 802 10.45 -19.50 31.54
C ALA A 802 11.01 -18.95 30.22
N LEU A 803 12.33 -19.06 30.02
CA LEU A 803 13.01 -18.56 28.81
C LEU A 803 12.51 -19.25 27.53
N VAL A 804 12.40 -20.59 27.57
CA VAL A 804 11.91 -21.41 26.44
C VAL A 804 10.46 -21.07 26.07
N ASN A 805 9.62 -20.70 27.05
CA ASN A 805 8.23 -20.29 26.80
C ASN A 805 8.09 -18.81 26.40
N GLY A 806 9.17 -18.14 26.00
CA GLY A 806 9.12 -16.76 25.55
C GLY A 806 8.92 -15.72 26.66
N LYS A 807 9.07 -16.09 27.94
CA LYS A 807 8.88 -15.16 29.06
C LYS A 807 10.15 -14.41 29.41
N HIS A 808 9.99 -13.14 29.73
CA HIS A 808 10.98 -12.36 30.48
C HIS A 808 11.00 -12.80 31.95
N ILE A 809 12.02 -12.43 32.73
CA ILE A 809 12.19 -12.92 34.11
C ILE A 809 12.19 -11.77 35.10
N ILE A 810 11.50 -11.95 36.24
CA ILE A 810 11.67 -11.12 37.43
C ILE A 810 12.17 -12.00 38.57
N LEU A 811 13.40 -11.75 39.01
CA LEU A 811 13.98 -12.37 40.19
C LEU A 811 13.52 -11.60 41.42
N THR A 812 12.74 -12.25 42.29
CA THR A 812 12.14 -11.60 43.47
C THR A 812 12.66 -12.23 44.76
N GLY A 813 13.00 -11.42 45.74
CA GLY A 813 13.38 -11.95 47.06
C GLY A 813 14.07 -10.93 47.97
N PRO A 814 14.46 -11.35 49.18
CA PRO A 814 15.12 -10.48 50.16
C PRO A 814 16.42 -9.83 49.62
N PRO A 815 16.86 -8.70 50.20
CA PRO A 815 18.12 -8.07 49.82
C PRO A 815 19.32 -9.01 50.10
N GLY A 816 20.34 -8.94 49.26
CA GLY A 816 21.57 -9.72 49.44
C GLY A 816 21.48 -11.21 49.09
N THR A 817 20.38 -11.70 48.48
CA THR A 817 20.24 -13.12 48.06
C THR A 817 20.93 -13.48 46.75
N GLY A 818 21.68 -12.55 46.16
CA GLY A 818 22.43 -12.79 44.93
C GLY A 818 21.62 -12.68 43.64
N LYS A 819 20.42 -12.10 43.66
CA LYS A 819 19.55 -11.91 42.46
C LYS A 819 20.28 -11.27 41.27
N SER A 820 20.97 -10.16 41.51
CA SER A 820 21.69 -9.44 40.46
C SER A 820 22.94 -10.21 39.99
N LYS A 821 23.56 -11.02 40.86
CA LYS A 821 24.65 -11.94 40.46
C LYS A 821 24.09 -13.11 39.62
N LEU A 822 22.94 -13.68 40.03
CA LEU A 822 22.25 -14.76 39.32
C LEU A 822 21.81 -14.32 37.92
N ALA A 823 21.26 -13.10 37.77
CA ALA A 823 20.92 -12.56 36.45
C ALA A 823 22.13 -12.53 35.52
N LYS A 824 23.30 -12.11 36.02
CA LYS A 824 24.56 -12.09 35.24
C LYS A 824 25.03 -13.49 34.88
N GLU A 825 25.00 -14.44 35.83
CA GLU A 825 25.42 -15.82 35.56
C GLU A 825 24.48 -16.55 34.60
N ILE A 826 23.17 -16.24 34.62
CA ILE A 826 22.22 -16.76 33.61
C ILE A 826 22.63 -16.29 32.21
N CYS A 827 22.92 -15.00 32.03
CA CYS A 827 23.37 -14.49 30.74
C CYS A 827 24.71 -15.11 30.32
N GLN A 828 25.68 -15.18 31.24
CA GLN A 828 27.00 -15.78 30.98
C GLN A 828 26.90 -17.25 30.60
N SER A 829 26.02 -18.03 31.24
CA SER A 829 25.83 -19.45 30.94
C SER A 829 25.16 -19.71 29.59
N LEU A 830 24.48 -18.72 29.02
CA LEU A 830 23.83 -18.80 27.70
C LEU A 830 24.65 -18.08 26.62
N ASP A 831 25.87 -17.65 26.95
CA ASP A 831 26.71 -16.77 26.10
C ASP A 831 25.96 -15.50 25.62
N ALA A 832 24.98 -15.04 26.40
CA ALA A 832 24.21 -13.85 26.12
C ALA A 832 24.96 -12.60 26.60
N GLU A 833 25.31 -11.71 25.67
CA GLU A 833 25.75 -10.37 26.06
C GLU A 833 24.62 -9.66 26.82
N PHE A 834 24.98 -8.80 27.77
CA PHE A 834 23.96 -8.09 28.54
C PHE A 834 24.39 -6.67 28.90
N LYS A 835 23.38 -5.81 29.05
CA LYS A 835 23.50 -4.48 29.62
C LYS A 835 22.79 -4.46 30.96
N MET A 836 23.46 -3.97 32.00
CA MET A 836 22.87 -3.84 33.33
C MET A 836 22.66 -2.38 33.68
N ALA A 837 21.48 -2.04 34.18
CA ALA A 837 21.15 -0.72 34.69
C ALA A 837 20.37 -0.85 36.00
N THR A 838 20.58 0.10 36.91
CA THR A 838 19.81 0.17 38.16
C THR A 838 18.67 1.16 37.98
N ALA A 839 17.44 0.74 38.27
CA ALA A 839 16.27 1.57 38.15
C ALA A 839 16.28 2.69 39.21
N THR A 840 15.95 3.90 38.78
CA THR A 840 15.85 5.08 39.63
C THR A 840 14.52 5.79 39.39
N SER A 841 14.03 6.54 40.36
CA SER A 841 12.77 7.30 40.24
C SER A 841 12.73 8.29 39.07
N ASP A 842 13.90 8.72 38.60
CA ASP A 842 14.06 9.72 37.53
C ASP A 842 13.98 9.09 36.13
N TRP A 843 13.87 7.77 36.02
CA TRP A 843 13.72 7.11 34.73
C TRP A 843 12.46 7.58 34.01
N SER A 844 12.67 8.03 32.78
CA SER A 844 11.64 8.40 31.84
C SER A 844 11.89 7.69 30.51
N THR A 845 11.04 7.97 29.52
CA THR A 845 11.26 7.52 28.14
C THR A 845 12.60 8.00 27.56
N TYR A 846 13.15 9.11 28.08
CA TYR A 846 14.45 9.62 27.63
C TYR A 846 15.61 8.66 27.99
N GLU A 847 15.62 8.09 29.20
CA GLU A 847 16.67 7.17 29.65
C GLU A 847 16.52 5.78 29.00
N THR A 848 15.29 5.32 28.79
CA THR A 848 15.00 3.96 28.32
C THR A 848 14.98 3.86 26.80
N ILE A 849 14.30 4.78 26.11
CA ILE A 849 14.14 4.78 24.65
C ILE A 849 15.24 5.63 24.01
N GLY A 850 15.48 6.83 24.54
CA GLY A 850 16.49 7.76 24.03
C GLY A 850 15.91 9.16 23.80
N GLY A 851 16.76 10.04 23.29
CA GLY A 851 16.34 11.37 22.89
C GLY A 851 17.45 12.21 22.29
N TYR A 852 17.09 13.40 21.80
CA TYR A 852 18.04 14.28 21.14
C TYR A 852 19.07 14.86 22.11
N ARG A 853 20.34 14.85 21.70
CA ARG A 853 21.46 15.51 22.39
C ARG A 853 22.21 16.44 21.44
N PRO A 854 22.69 17.60 21.91
CA PRO A 854 23.50 18.49 21.10
C PRO A 854 24.90 17.90 20.85
N LYS A 855 25.31 17.87 19.58
CA LYS A 855 26.67 17.62 19.10
C LYS A 855 27.54 18.85 19.33
N SER A 856 28.86 18.69 19.21
CA SER A 856 29.85 19.75 19.41
C SER A 856 29.72 20.93 18.44
N ASP A 857 29.07 20.73 17.30
CA ASP A 857 28.76 21.75 16.30
C ASP A 857 27.41 22.46 16.55
N GLY A 858 26.69 22.11 17.61
CA GLY A 858 25.40 22.67 17.98
C GLY A 858 24.19 22.00 17.32
N THR A 859 24.38 20.99 16.46
CA THR A 859 23.28 20.20 15.89
C THR A 859 22.72 19.19 16.89
N LEU A 860 21.45 18.80 16.78
CA LEU A 860 20.86 17.76 17.63
C LEU A 860 20.97 16.41 16.92
N SER A 861 21.41 15.37 17.63
CA SER A 861 21.38 13.98 17.16
C SER A 861 20.66 13.09 18.14
N PHE A 862 19.92 12.11 17.64
CA PHE A 862 19.29 11.11 18.50
C PHE A 862 20.36 10.29 19.22
N ASN A 863 20.16 10.07 20.51
CA ASN A 863 21.00 9.18 21.30
C ASN A 863 20.10 8.05 21.85
N PRO A 864 20.33 6.79 21.44
CA PRO A 864 19.54 5.66 21.92
C PRO A 864 19.65 5.48 23.44
N GLY A 865 18.53 5.10 24.05
CA GLY A 865 18.42 4.80 25.47
C GLY A 865 18.76 3.36 25.80
N LEU A 866 18.62 2.98 27.08
CA LEU A 866 18.99 1.66 27.61
C LEU A 866 18.40 0.49 26.83
N PHE A 867 17.15 0.61 26.38
CA PHE A 867 16.43 -0.42 25.67
C PHE A 867 16.88 -0.52 24.21
N LEU A 868 16.94 0.61 23.48
CA LEU A 868 17.35 0.59 22.06
C LEU A 868 18.81 0.17 21.86
N ASP A 869 19.69 0.55 22.79
CA ASP A 869 21.09 0.12 22.84
C ASP A 869 21.29 -1.40 22.94
N CYS A 870 20.21 -2.16 23.20
CA CYS A 870 20.27 -3.61 23.27
C CYS A 870 20.21 -4.29 21.90
N PHE A 871 19.76 -3.56 20.86
CA PHE A 871 19.34 -4.12 19.59
C PHE A 871 20.18 -3.68 18.41
N LYS A 872 20.95 -2.59 18.55
CA LYS A 872 21.79 -2.06 17.46
C LYS A 872 23.15 -1.56 17.94
N ASP A 873 24.20 -1.91 17.21
CA ASP A 873 25.55 -1.37 17.43
C ASP A 873 25.65 0.06 16.94
N ALA A 874 26.08 0.97 17.81
CA ALA A 874 26.08 2.42 17.55
C ALA A 874 27.09 2.87 16.47
N HIS A 875 28.03 2.02 16.05
CA HIS A 875 29.05 2.37 15.06
C HIS A 875 28.83 1.68 13.72
N THR A 876 28.35 0.45 13.74
CA THR A 876 28.19 -0.41 12.56
C THR A 876 26.74 -0.57 12.13
N ASN A 877 25.78 -0.09 12.91
CA ASN A 877 24.33 -0.27 12.74
C ASN A 877 23.87 -1.74 12.67
N ARG A 878 24.76 -2.69 13.01
CA ARG A 878 24.44 -4.12 12.99
C ARG A 878 23.48 -4.47 14.12
N PRO A 879 22.50 -5.36 13.88
CA PRO A 879 21.71 -5.95 14.95
C PRO A 879 22.63 -6.59 16.00
N ILE A 880 22.31 -6.35 17.26
CA ILE A 880 22.94 -6.99 18.41
C ILE A 880 21.85 -7.58 19.29
N ASN A 881 22.21 -8.57 20.10
CA ASN A 881 21.28 -9.24 21.01
C ASN A 881 21.80 -9.13 22.45
N LYS A 882 21.79 -7.91 22.99
CA LYS A 882 22.19 -7.68 24.38
C LYS A 882 20.98 -7.76 25.29
N TRP A 883 20.92 -8.73 26.17
CA TRP A 883 19.86 -8.82 27.17
C TRP A 883 19.89 -7.63 28.13
N LEU A 884 18.73 -7.20 28.61
CA LEU A 884 18.62 -6.08 29.54
C LEU A 884 18.40 -6.58 30.96
N ILE A 885 19.34 -6.30 31.86
CA ILE A 885 19.21 -6.54 33.29
C ILE A 885 18.82 -5.23 33.97
N ILE A 886 17.63 -5.18 34.57
CA ILE A 886 17.16 -4.03 35.35
C ILE A 886 17.23 -4.40 36.83
N ASP A 887 18.21 -3.83 37.53
CA ASP A 887 18.34 -4.01 38.97
C ASP A 887 17.37 -3.07 39.71
N GLU A 888 16.76 -3.59 40.77
CA GLU A 888 15.81 -2.85 41.61
C GLU A 888 14.64 -2.23 40.83
N MET A 889 14.09 -2.99 39.88
CA MET A 889 13.12 -2.52 38.88
C MET A 889 11.89 -1.83 39.48
N ASN A 890 11.50 -2.19 40.71
CA ASN A 890 10.40 -1.51 41.41
C ASN A 890 10.68 -0.03 41.67
N ARG A 891 11.94 0.44 41.67
CA ARG A 891 12.35 1.81 41.99
C ARG A 891 11.97 2.87 40.96
N ALA A 892 11.56 2.46 39.76
CA ALA A 892 11.15 3.34 38.67
C ALA A 892 9.68 3.12 38.31
N ASP A 893 9.03 4.15 37.76
CA ASP A 893 7.73 4.00 37.11
C ASP A 893 7.94 3.33 35.75
N ILE A 894 7.95 2.00 35.76
CA ILE A 894 8.25 1.20 34.56
C ILE A 894 7.21 1.39 33.47
N ASP A 895 5.93 1.56 33.83
CA ASP A 895 4.88 1.78 32.84
C ASP A 895 5.08 3.12 32.11
N LYS A 896 5.50 4.17 32.84
CA LYS A 896 5.85 5.45 32.22
C LYS A 896 7.15 5.38 31.42
N ALA A 897 8.16 4.69 31.94
CA ALA A 897 9.48 4.64 31.31
C ALA A 897 9.49 3.75 30.05
N PHE A 898 8.69 2.68 29.99
CA PHE A 898 8.65 1.73 28.86
C PHE A 898 7.34 1.77 28.06
N GLY A 899 6.40 2.68 28.37
CA GLY A 899 5.00 2.62 27.93
C GLY A 899 4.77 2.39 26.43
N SER A 900 5.50 3.08 25.56
CA SER A 900 5.37 2.88 24.11
C SER A 900 5.97 1.56 23.63
N LEU A 901 6.94 0.96 24.33
CA LEU A 901 7.65 -0.25 23.91
C LEU A 901 6.86 -1.54 24.17
N PHE A 902 5.76 -1.46 24.92
CA PHE A 902 4.96 -2.62 25.29
C PHE A 902 4.27 -3.31 24.13
N SER A 903 3.94 -2.59 23.05
CA SER A 903 3.38 -3.21 21.85
C SER A 903 4.46 -3.96 21.05
N ALA A 904 5.73 -3.51 21.12
CA ALA A 904 6.85 -4.17 20.47
C ALA A 904 7.18 -5.50 21.15
N LEU A 905 7.07 -5.53 22.48
CA LEU A 905 7.15 -6.77 23.25
C LEU A 905 5.93 -7.70 23.05
N THR A 906 4.84 -7.26 22.42
CA THR A 906 3.70 -8.12 22.03
C THR A 906 3.71 -8.55 20.58
N GLY A 907 4.74 -8.18 19.82
CA GLY A 907 4.90 -8.58 18.43
C GLY A 907 4.40 -7.55 17.41
N ASP A 908 4.09 -6.32 17.82
CA ASP A 908 3.70 -5.24 16.91
C ASP A 908 4.91 -4.37 16.56
N ALA A 909 5.01 -3.90 15.31
CA ALA A 909 6.00 -2.88 14.96
C ALA A 909 5.54 -1.49 15.48
N ILE A 910 6.49 -0.68 15.95
CA ILE A 910 6.23 0.65 16.50
C ILE A 910 7.19 1.66 15.91
N THR A 911 6.64 2.72 15.33
CA THR A 911 7.40 3.92 14.96
C THR A 911 7.56 4.81 16.20
N LEU A 912 8.80 5.13 16.57
CA LEU A 912 9.13 6.03 17.67
C LEU A 912 9.09 7.49 17.19
N ASN A 913 8.79 8.42 18.10
CA ASN A 913 8.75 9.86 17.82
C ASN A 913 10.17 10.49 17.77
N PHE A 914 11.11 9.80 17.13
CA PHE A 914 12.50 10.19 16.98
C PHE A 914 12.97 9.84 15.57
N GLN A 915 14.01 10.54 15.12
CA GLN A 915 14.59 10.41 13.79
C GLN A 915 16.07 10.02 13.91
N SER A 916 16.54 9.15 13.03
CA SER A 916 17.94 8.70 12.95
C SER A 916 18.87 9.80 12.42
N GLU A 917 20.09 9.46 12.01
CA GLU A 917 21.01 10.44 11.40
C GLU A 917 20.72 10.64 9.92
N SER A 918 20.31 9.57 9.22
CA SER A 918 19.54 9.57 7.97
C SER A 918 18.15 10.19 8.13
N GLY A 919 17.84 10.57 9.37
CA GLY A 919 16.62 11.13 9.92
C GLY A 919 15.40 10.23 9.80
N GLN A 920 15.57 8.98 9.37
CA GLN A 920 14.47 8.06 9.30
C GLN A 920 13.76 7.89 10.64
N SER A 921 12.42 7.88 10.68
CA SER A 921 11.69 7.66 11.93
C SER A 921 12.10 6.32 12.47
N LEU A 922 12.51 6.31 13.72
CA LEU A 922 13.09 5.10 14.30
C LEU A 922 12.00 4.03 14.41
N LEU A 923 12.19 2.91 13.74
CA LEU A 923 11.28 1.79 13.75
C LEU A 923 11.78 0.73 14.72
N LEU A 924 10.95 0.37 15.71
CA LEU A 924 11.20 -0.74 16.60
C LEU A 924 10.25 -1.89 16.23
N ARG A 925 10.78 -3.05 15.85
CA ARG A 925 9.96 -4.18 15.44
C ARG A 925 10.49 -5.53 15.94
N PRO A 926 9.62 -6.52 16.18
CA PRO A 926 10.05 -7.88 16.46
C PRO A 926 10.73 -8.52 15.24
N GLN A 927 11.64 -9.45 15.50
CA GLN A 927 12.17 -10.35 14.48
C GLN A 927 11.06 -11.27 13.97
N VAL A 928 10.88 -11.30 12.65
CA VAL A 928 9.95 -12.21 11.96
C VAL A 928 10.69 -13.50 11.51
N ALA A 929 10.28 -14.17 10.44
CA ALA A 929 10.94 -15.38 9.93
C ALA A 929 12.32 -15.11 9.29
N GLU A 930 12.84 -13.88 9.38
CA GLU A 930 14.13 -13.47 8.84
C GLU A 930 15.27 -13.79 9.82
N GLU A 931 16.32 -14.42 9.32
CA GLU A 931 17.56 -14.73 10.07
C GLU A 931 18.67 -13.71 9.82
N LYS A 932 18.56 -12.95 8.73
CA LYS A 932 19.53 -11.97 8.28
C LYS A 932 18.83 -10.67 7.96
N VAL A 933 19.51 -9.56 8.24
CA VAL A 933 18.97 -8.21 8.05
C VAL A 933 20.06 -7.30 7.54
N ILE A 934 19.62 -6.21 6.93
CA ILE A 934 20.51 -5.19 6.39
C ILE A 934 20.69 -4.12 7.47
N PRO A 935 21.90 -3.93 8.03
CA PRO A 935 22.20 -2.89 9.00
C PRO A 935 21.78 -1.51 8.48
N ASN A 936 20.95 -0.83 9.27
CA ASN A 936 20.48 0.51 8.96
C ASN A 936 20.35 1.34 10.26
N ASP A 937 20.36 2.66 10.14
CA ASP A 937 20.44 3.55 11.29
C ASP A 937 19.07 3.87 11.93
N TYR A 938 17.96 3.42 11.32
CA TYR A 938 16.60 3.73 11.76
C TYR A 938 15.83 2.55 12.36
N GLU A 939 16.10 1.31 11.94
CA GLU A 939 15.47 0.11 12.49
C GLU A 939 16.20 -0.40 13.74
N TYR A 940 15.41 -0.87 14.70
CA TYR A 940 15.83 -1.63 15.87
C TYR A 940 15.01 -2.92 15.87
N ILE A 941 15.69 -4.04 15.69
CA ILE A 941 15.06 -5.35 15.57
C ILE A 941 15.19 -6.05 16.91
N ILE A 942 14.08 -6.52 17.47
CA ILE A 942 14.06 -7.28 18.73
C ILE A 942 14.19 -8.78 18.39
N PRO A 943 15.34 -9.43 18.66
CA PRO A 943 15.51 -10.86 18.41
C PRO A 943 14.50 -11.69 19.20
N ASN A 944 14.05 -12.81 18.61
CA ASN A 944 13.02 -13.68 19.22
C ASN A 944 13.46 -14.31 20.55
N ASP A 945 14.76 -14.41 20.77
CA ASP A 945 15.45 -14.93 21.95
C ASP A 945 16.02 -13.83 22.85
N TRP A 946 15.77 -12.55 22.56
CA TRP A 946 16.12 -11.47 23.46
C TRP A 946 15.26 -11.51 24.73
N ARG A 947 15.86 -11.22 25.90
CA ARG A 947 15.13 -11.23 27.19
C ARG A 947 15.50 -10.05 28.09
N LEU A 948 14.51 -9.64 28.88
CA LEU A 948 14.66 -8.73 30.01
C LEU A 948 14.67 -9.52 31.32
N ILE A 949 15.65 -9.24 32.19
CA ILE A 949 15.74 -9.79 33.55
C ILE A 949 15.65 -8.64 34.57
N GLY A 950 14.52 -8.54 35.27
CA GLY A 950 14.36 -7.61 36.38
C GLY A 950 14.77 -8.25 37.71
N THR A 951 15.33 -7.47 38.64
CA THR A 951 15.42 -7.85 40.05
C THR A 951 14.48 -6.99 40.89
N MET A 952 13.86 -7.59 41.90
CA MET A 952 12.97 -6.87 42.82
C MET A 952 13.20 -7.31 44.26
N ASN A 953 13.31 -6.33 45.15
CA ASN A 953 13.38 -6.58 46.58
C ASN A 953 11.96 -6.67 47.15
N THR A 954 11.64 -7.79 47.81
CA THR A 954 10.29 -8.02 48.36
C THR A 954 9.96 -7.18 49.60
N LEU A 955 10.96 -6.52 50.19
CA LEU A 955 10.83 -5.75 51.43
C LEU A 955 10.58 -4.25 51.20
N ASP A 956 10.78 -3.75 49.98
CA ASP A 956 10.60 -2.33 49.62
C ASP A 956 9.11 -1.95 49.45
N LYS A 957 8.20 -2.57 50.21
CA LYS A 957 6.73 -2.44 50.05
C LYS A 957 6.15 -1.06 50.38
N ALA A 958 6.91 -0.16 51.01
CA ALA A 958 6.39 1.12 51.49
C ALA A 958 6.62 2.30 50.54
N SER A 959 7.39 2.11 49.47
CA SER A 959 7.63 3.14 48.45
C SER A 959 8.07 2.44 47.18
N LEU A 960 7.77 3.05 46.04
CA LEU A 960 8.14 2.66 44.67
C LEU A 960 7.03 1.92 43.89
N TYR A 961 6.97 2.24 42.59
CA TYR A 961 5.77 2.24 41.74
C TYR A 961 5.14 0.84 41.54
N GLU A 962 3.80 0.78 41.55
CA GLU A 962 3.08 -0.45 41.23
C GLU A 962 3.21 -0.76 39.72
N MET A 963 3.60 -1.99 39.38
CA MET A 963 3.66 -2.44 37.98
C MET A 963 2.27 -2.82 37.47
N SER A 964 1.91 -2.38 36.25
CA SER A 964 0.62 -2.75 35.64
C SER A 964 0.44 -4.25 35.43
N TYR A 965 -0.82 -4.72 35.46
CA TYR A 965 -1.16 -6.11 35.14
C TYR A 965 -0.76 -6.49 33.69
N ALA A 966 -0.88 -5.54 32.75
CA ALA A 966 -0.46 -5.72 31.37
C ALA A 966 1.05 -5.98 31.24
N PHE A 967 1.86 -5.35 32.10
CA PHE A 967 3.29 -5.62 32.23
C PHE A 967 3.54 -7.00 32.85
N MET A 968 2.95 -7.27 34.03
CA MET A 968 3.23 -8.49 34.80
C MET A 968 2.98 -9.79 34.03
N ARG A 969 1.94 -9.87 33.18
CA ARG A 969 1.64 -11.09 32.40
C ARG A 969 2.73 -11.51 31.40
N ARG A 970 3.68 -10.62 31.08
CA ARG A 970 4.81 -10.86 30.17
C ARG A 970 6.03 -11.46 30.88
N PHE A 971 6.06 -11.42 32.21
CA PHE A 971 7.17 -11.90 33.04
C PHE A 971 6.83 -13.17 33.81
N ALA A 972 7.85 -14.01 33.99
CA ALA A 972 7.86 -15.09 34.97
C ALA A 972 8.53 -14.59 36.26
N PHE A 973 7.80 -14.63 37.37
CA PHE A 973 8.31 -14.25 38.69
C PHE A 973 8.97 -15.46 39.34
N ILE A 974 10.29 -15.40 39.53
CA ILE A 974 11.10 -16.48 40.08
C ILE A 974 11.61 -16.08 41.47
N PRO A 975 11.17 -16.74 42.54
CA PRO A 975 11.58 -16.40 43.90
C PRO A 975 13.01 -16.88 44.20
N VAL A 976 13.86 -15.97 44.68
CA VAL A 976 15.22 -16.21 45.16
C VAL A 976 15.25 -15.95 46.68
N GLY A 977 15.01 -17.01 47.44
CA GLY A 977 14.88 -16.97 48.89
C GLY A 977 16.21 -17.03 49.65
N VAL A 978 16.11 -16.90 50.98
CA VAL A 978 17.19 -17.25 51.90
C VAL A 978 17.18 -18.75 52.16
N PRO A 979 18.35 -19.39 52.39
CA PRO A 979 18.42 -20.82 52.74
C PRO A 979 17.56 -21.13 53.97
N ARG A 980 16.80 -22.23 53.93
CA ARG A 980 15.91 -22.62 55.05
C ARG A 980 16.70 -23.10 56.26
N LYS A 981 17.80 -23.80 56.01
CA LYS A 981 18.67 -24.36 57.04
C LYS A 981 20.02 -23.65 57.01
N ILE A 982 20.25 -22.79 58.01
CA ILE A 982 21.51 -22.07 58.18
C ILE A 982 22.30 -22.75 59.31
N ASP A 983 23.34 -23.48 58.93
CA ASP A 983 24.25 -24.18 59.83
C ASP A 983 25.72 -23.95 59.42
N GLU A 984 26.65 -24.48 60.21
CA GLU A 984 28.09 -24.34 59.94
C GLU A 984 28.48 -24.90 58.57
N THR A 985 27.89 -26.02 58.16
CA THR A 985 28.15 -26.64 56.86
C THR A 985 27.76 -25.71 55.70
N LEU A 986 26.61 -25.05 55.79
CA LEU A 986 26.21 -24.05 54.80
C LEU A 986 27.20 -22.86 54.76
N ILE A 987 27.64 -22.40 55.94
CA ILE A 987 28.62 -21.31 56.00
C ILE A 987 29.94 -21.72 55.35
N GLN A 988 30.41 -22.96 55.55
CA GLN A 988 31.61 -23.48 54.90
C GLN A 988 31.49 -23.47 53.37
N GLU A 989 30.34 -23.89 52.82
CA GLU A 989 30.08 -23.82 51.38
C GLU A 989 30.13 -22.37 50.85
N PHE A 990 29.55 -21.42 51.60
CA PHE A 990 29.64 -20.00 51.23
C PHE A 990 31.06 -19.44 51.36
N LEU A 991 31.80 -19.78 52.41
CA LEU A 991 33.20 -19.35 52.60
C LEU A 991 34.10 -19.82 51.47
N GLU A 992 33.92 -21.06 51.00
CA GLU A 992 34.62 -21.59 49.82
C GLU A 992 34.31 -20.74 48.59
N LYS A 993 33.04 -20.39 48.35
CA LYS A 993 32.64 -19.52 47.23
C LYS A 993 33.16 -18.08 47.38
N TRP A 994 33.22 -17.56 48.60
CA TRP A 994 33.76 -16.24 48.92
C TRP A 994 35.30 -16.21 48.94
N LYS A 995 35.95 -17.36 48.80
CA LYS A 995 37.42 -17.53 48.86
C LYS A 995 38.01 -17.04 50.19
N ILE A 996 37.30 -17.32 51.29
CA ILE A 996 37.77 -17.05 52.65
C ILE A 996 38.25 -18.38 53.23
N GLU A 997 39.57 -18.55 53.22
CA GLU A 997 40.23 -19.75 53.74
C GLU A 997 40.43 -19.64 55.27
N ASP A 998 40.44 -20.79 55.96
CA ASP A 998 40.76 -20.92 57.39
C ASP A 998 39.92 -20.05 58.37
N TYR A 999 38.65 -19.80 58.05
CA TYR A 999 37.76 -19.00 58.90
C TYR A 999 37.34 -19.75 60.18
N ALA A 1000 37.77 -19.24 61.35
CA ALA A 1000 37.62 -19.94 62.63
C ALA A 1000 36.21 -19.88 63.26
N PHE A 1001 35.32 -19.02 62.78
CA PHE A 1001 34.08 -18.65 63.47
C PHE A 1001 32.80 -19.00 62.69
N ALA A 1002 32.81 -20.11 61.95
CA ALA A 1002 31.72 -20.49 61.06
C ALA A 1002 30.41 -20.79 61.82
N GLU A 1003 30.49 -21.39 63.01
CA GLU A 1003 29.33 -21.69 63.86
C GLU A 1003 28.69 -20.40 64.42
N GLU A 1004 29.51 -19.47 64.92
CA GLU A 1004 29.05 -18.17 65.42
C GLU A 1004 28.39 -17.36 64.30
N LEU A 1005 28.98 -17.37 63.10
CA LEU A 1005 28.41 -16.68 61.93
C LEU A 1005 27.05 -17.28 61.53
N ALA A 1006 26.92 -18.61 61.53
CA ALA A 1006 25.65 -19.30 61.30
C ALA A 1006 24.59 -18.96 62.37
N PHE A 1007 25.00 -18.87 63.64
CA PHE A 1007 24.12 -18.44 64.73
C PHE A 1007 23.62 -17.01 64.51
N ILE A 1008 24.53 -16.07 64.25
CA ILE A 1008 24.19 -14.65 64.04
C ILE A 1008 23.26 -14.50 62.83
N TRP A 1009 23.55 -15.16 61.71
CA TRP A 1009 22.69 -15.08 60.52
C TRP A 1009 21.27 -15.62 60.79
N ARG A 1010 21.14 -16.70 61.58
CA ARG A 1010 19.82 -17.18 62.02
C ARG A 1010 19.07 -16.17 62.87
N GLN A 1011 19.75 -15.48 63.80
CA GLN A 1011 19.10 -14.45 64.62
C GLN A 1011 18.63 -13.27 63.76
N ILE A 1012 19.46 -12.84 62.79
CA ILE A 1012 19.10 -11.76 61.85
C ILE A 1012 17.80 -12.11 61.11
N ASN A 1013 17.75 -13.32 60.51
CA ASN A 1013 16.64 -13.76 59.68
C ASN A 1013 15.31 -13.99 60.43
N GLN A 1014 15.30 -13.98 61.77
CA GLN A 1014 14.06 -14.01 62.55
C GLN A 1014 13.31 -12.67 62.53
N TYR A 1015 14.03 -11.56 62.34
CA TYR A 1015 13.47 -10.20 62.36
C TYR A 1015 13.41 -9.61 60.97
N ARG A 1016 14.48 -9.77 60.18
CA ARG A 1016 14.51 -9.32 58.79
C ARG A 1016 15.20 -10.37 57.92
N PRO A 1017 14.52 -10.93 56.91
CA PRO A 1017 15.17 -11.83 55.96
C PRO A 1017 16.28 -11.10 55.21
N ILE A 1018 17.51 -11.56 55.38
CA ILE A 1018 18.73 -11.02 54.75
C ILE A 1018 19.49 -12.17 54.10
N GLY A 1019 19.91 -11.97 52.86
CA GLY A 1019 20.69 -12.94 52.11
C GLY A 1019 22.18 -12.99 52.49
N PRO A 1020 22.93 -13.94 51.90
CA PRO A 1020 24.34 -14.18 52.17
C PRO A 1020 25.26 -12.95 52.00
N ALA A 1021 24.91 -11.92 51.24
CA ALA A 1021 25.82 -10.79 51.00
C ALA A 1021 26.23 -10.01 52.27
N ILE A 1022 25.28 -9.74 53.18
CA ILE A 1022 25.62 -9.07 54.46
C ILE A 1022 26.45 -9.99 55.34
N VAL A 1023 26.24 -11.30 55.22
CA VAL A 1023 26.99 -12.32 55.98
C VAL A 1023 28.41 -12.49 55.43
N GLU A 1024 28.60 -12.30 54.13
CA GLU A 1024 29.91 -12.18 53.49
C GLU A 1024 30.70 -11.00 54.06
N ASP A 1025 30.07 -9.83 54.24
CA ASP A 1025 30.70 -8.65 54.84
C ASP A 1025 31.06 -8.89 56.31
N LEU A 1026 30.16 -9.53 57.08
CA LEU A 1026 30.47 -9.97 58.43
C LEU A 1026 31.70 -10.89 58.45
N ALA A 1027 31.71 -11.94 57.61
CA ALA A 1027 32.82 -12.90 57.53
C ALA A 1027 34.15 -12.24 57.14
N LYS A 1028 34.13 -11.32 56.17
CA LYS A 1028 35.34 -10.59 55.75
C LYS A 1028 35.89 -9.70 56.86
N TYR A 1029 35.01 -9.01 57.59
CA TYR A 1029 35.43 -8.19 58.72
C TYR A 1029 36.03 -9.05 59.83
N THR A 1030 35.32 -10.10 60.24
CA THR A 1030 35.70 -10.96 61.36
C THR A 1030 36.88 -11.89 61.07
N ALA A 1031 37.16 -12.15 59.79
CA ALA A 1031 38.39 -12.81 59.36
C ALA A 1031 39.64 -11.94 59.60
N VAL A 1032 39.50 -10.62 59.51
CA VAL A 1032 40.59 -9.65 59.74
C VAL A 1032 40.69 -9.28 61.22
N ASP A 1033 39.54 -9.00 61.84
CA ASP A 1033 39.41 -8.58 63.22
C ASP A 1033 38.17 -9.24 63.83
N ALA A 1034 38.38 -10.20 64.75
CA ALA A 1034 37.34 -11.04 65.34
C ALA A 1034 36.28 -10.28 66.19
N ASP A 1035 36.18 -8.96 66.06
CA ASP A 1035 35.15 -8.11 66.65
C ASP A 1035 33.81 -8.21 65.87
N PHE A 1036 33.02 -9.22 66.22
CA PHE A 1036 31.66 -9.39 65.72
C PHE A 1036 30.72 -8.26 66.13
N THR A 1037 30.97 -7.60 67.26
CA THR A 1037 30.14 -6.50 67.75
C THR A 1037 30.21 -5.34 66.77
N SER A 1038 31.43 -4.92 66.41
CA SER A 1038 31.63 -3.88 65.41
C SER A 1038 31.08 -4.30 64.05
N ALA A 1039 31.28 -5.55 63.62
CA ALA A 1039 30.73 -6.04 62.37
C ALA A 1039 29.18 -5.96 62.32
N ILE A 1040 28.49 -6.33 63.41
CA ILE A 1040 27.03 -6.22 63.53
C ILE A 1040 26.59 -4.75 63.50
N ILE A 1041 27.29 -3.86 64.20
CA ILE A 1041 27.00 -2.41 64.19
C ILE A 1041 27.13 -1.84 62.77
N LEU A 1042 28.16 -2.24 62.03
CA LEU A 1042 28.47 -1.68 60.72
C LEU A 1042 27.54 -2.21 59.62
N TYR A 1043 27.22 -3.51 59.62
CA TYR A 1043 26.59 -4.15 58.46
C TYR A 1043 25.16 -4.66 58.71
N VAL A 1044 24.78 -4.94 59.96
CA VAL A 1044 23.49 -5.56 60.30
C VAL A 1044 22.51 -4.53 60.85
N LEU A 1045 22.89 -3.78 61.88
CA LEU A 1045 21.99 -2.83 62.52
C LEU A 1045 21.43 -1.81 61.53
N PRO A 1046 22.18 -1.18 60.62
CA PRO A 1046 21.62 -0.27 59.63
C PRO A 1046 20.51 -0.90 58.76
N GLN A 1047 20.57 -2.22 58.53
CA GLN A 1047 19.54 -2.94 57.79
C GLN A 1047 18.24 -3.10 58.58
N PHE A 1048 18.16 -2.70 59.84
CA PHE A 1048 16.96 -2.80 60.69
C PHE A 1048 16.14 -1.52 60.72
N GLU A 1049 16.51 -0.52 59.90
CA GLU A 1049 15.69 0.68 59.71
C GLU A 1049 14.25 0.33 59.30
N GLY A 1050 13.29 0.89 60.02
CA GLY A 1050 11.86 0.63 59.87
C GLY A 1050 11.28 -0.52 60.69
N LEU A 1051 12.11 -1.30 61.41
CA LEU A 1051 11.62 -2.25 62.42
C LEU A 1051 11.15 -1.52 63.69
N MET A 1052 10.28 -2.17 64.45
CA MET A 1052 9.79 -1.60 65.71
C MET A 1052 10.89 -1.64 66.79
N ASP A 1053 10.93 -0.62 67.66
CA ASP A 1053 11.91 -0.49 68.73
C ASP A 1053 12.07 -1.78 69.56
N ASN A 1054 10.97 -2.47 69.88
CA ASN A 1054 10.99 -3.72 70.63
C ASN A 1054 11.63 -4.89 69.86
N GLU A 1055 11.47 -4.94 68.53
CA GLU A 1055 12.08 -5.97 67.68
C GLU A 1055 13.60 -5.79 67.63
N ILE A 1056 14.08 -4.55 67.53
CA ILE A 1056 15.51 -4.22 67.54
C ILE A 1056 16.13 -4.59 68.90
N LEU A 1057 15.46 -4.24 70.00
CA LEU A 1057 15.93 -4.59 71.35
C LEU A 1057 15.94 -6.11 71.58
N GLU A 1058 14.89 -6.83 71.15
CA GLU A 1058 14.86 -8.29 71.24
C GLU A 1058 15.96 -8.95 70.41
N PHE A 1059 16.26 -8.43 69.21
CA PHE A 1059 17.39 -8.91 68.42
C PHE A 1059 18.71 -8.75 69.16
N ILE A 1060 18.97 -7.57 69.75
CA ILE A 1060 20.20 -7.33 70.51
C ILE A 1060 20.32 -8.31 71.68
N GLU A 1061 19.23 -8.59 72.40
CA GLU A 1061 19.21 -9.60 73.47
C GLU A 1061 19.55 -11.00 72.96
N ARG A 1062 19.00 -11.42 71.81
CA ARG A 1062 19.22 -12.76 71.26
C ARG A 1062 20.62 -12.93 70.68
N VAL A 1063 21.12 -11.95 69.93
CA VAL A 1063 22.46 -12.05 69.30
C VAL A 1063 23.58 -12.00 70.35
N SER A 1064 23.36 -11.29 71.47
CA SER A 1064 24.29 -11.22 72.61
C SER A 1064 24.39 -12.51 73.42
N GLN A 1065 23.62 -13.55 73.08
CA GLN A 1065 23.84 -14.91 73.62
C GLN A 1065 25.15 -15.52 73.09
N SER A 1066 25.66 -15.01 71.96
CA SER A 1066 26.96 -15.37 71.44
C SER A 1066 28.07 -14.70 72.26
N PRO A 1067 29.09 -15.43 72.74
CA PRO A 1067 30.14 -14.87 73.59
C PRO A 1067 31.05 -13.88 72.88
N VAL A 1068 31.01 -13.82 71.54
CA VAL A 1068 31.80 -12.90 70.71
C VAL A 1068 31.12 -11.53 70.49
N VAL A 1069 29.94 -11.30 71.09
CA VAL A 1069 29.15 -10.08 70.91
C VAL A 1069 28.99 -9.32 72.23
N GLU A 1070 29.39 -8.05 72.26
CA GLU A 1070 29.27 -7.15 73.41
C GLU A 1070 27.95 -6.37 73.37
N LYS A 1071 26.99 -6.79 74.21
CA LYS A 1071 25.64 -6.24 74.28
C LYS A 1071 25.59 -4.72 74.50
N GLU A 1072 26.37 -4.21 75.46
CA GLU A 1072 26.35 -2.79 75.82
C GLU A 1072 26.70 -1.88 74.63
N ARG A 1073 27.67 -2.28 73.80
CA ARG A 1073 28.06 -1.51 72.61
C ARG A 1073 26.96 -1.49 71.55
N LEU A 1074 26.28 -2.63 71.32
CA LEU A 1074 25.13 -2.68 70.41
C LEU A 1074 23.98 -1.79 70.89
N LEU A 1075 23.67 -1.82 72.19
CA LEU A 1075 22.61 -1.00 72.78
C LEU A 1075 22.89 0.49 72.65
N VAL A 1076 24.10 0.94 72.95
CA VAL A 1076 24.49 2.35 72.84
C VAL A 1076 24.32 2.84 71.40
N PHE A 1077 24.82 2.08 70.42
CA PHE A 1077 24.65 2.43 69.01
C PHE A 1077 23.17 2.45 68.60
N ALA A 1078 22.38 1.44 68.98
CA ALA A 1078 20.98 1.37 68.61
C ALA A 1078 20.15 2.52 69.22
N GLN A 1079 20.42 2.90 70.47
CA GLN A 1079 19.80 4.06 71.12
C GLN A 1079 20.10 5.35 70.37
N ASP A 1080 21.35 5.53 69.97
CA ASP A 1080 21.78 6.73 69.24
C ASP A 1080 21.22 6.77 67.81
N PHE A 1081 21.35 5.67 67.05
CA PHE A 1081 21.02 5.60 65.63
C PHE A 1081 19.51 5.54 65.34
N PHE A 1082 18.75 4.76 66.12
CA PHE A 1082 17.30 4.62 65.95
C PHE A 1082 16.48 5.56 66.85
N HIS A 1083 17.15 6.36 67.68
CA HIS A 1083 16.51 7.23 68.68
C HIS A 1083 15.58 6.47 69.65
N LEU A 1084 15.97 5.24 70.02
CA LEU A 1084 15.19 4.40 70.93
C LEU A 1084 15.03 5.14 72.27
N LYS A 1085 13.79 5.50 72.62
CA LYS A 1085 13.51 6.06 73.94
C LYS A 1085 13.55 4.92 74.94
N GLY A 1086 14.56 4.95 75.81
CA GLY A 1086 14.73 3.99 76.90
C GLY A 1086 13.52 3.88 77.81
#